data_AF-A0A3C0DR64-F1
#
_entry.id   AF-A0A3C0DR64-F1
#
_cell.length_a   1.000
_cell.length_b   1.000
_cell.length_c   1.000
_cell.angle_alpha   90.00
_cell.angle_beta   90.00
_cell.angle_gamma   90.00
#
_symmetry.space_group_name_H-M   'P 1'
#
loop_
_entity.id
_entity.type
_entity.pdbx_description
1 polymer ?
#
loop_
_entity_poly.entity_id
_entity_poly.type
_entity_poly.pdbx_seq_one_letter_code
_entity_poly.pdbx_strand_id
1 'polypeptide(L)'
;MHQTFNRALLTLCWTSFGVPAASSAQQFEFFEKKIRPVLAEHCYECHNSSGKKKGGLALDWSGGLIEGGDSGALLGQGGLSKSLLLEVIRHEDSDMKMPKGGPKLSPEVISDFEKWVAAGALDPRTKKPTKDEIAKATSWETIRERRKQWWSFQPILQVTPPKIDGDWARSDIDRFIQTGWKEAGLVPAADAGPEVLIRRLSFSIIGLPPTLEETDFFVKAAAKNWQGAVEAAVARLLSSPHFGERWARHWMDWVRYAESLGSEGDPSIPFANQYRNYLIRALNADVPYDQLLREHIAGDLLEQPRLNEELGLNESAIGPAHYRFVLQGFAPTDALDELVRTTENQIDVISKAFLGLTVSCARCHNHKFDAISQEDYHAFYSIMTSNRPATIDVNTPERREKNKITLAKLKPQIRQALADQWLKEVRDIPAKLGEPSGRWKQLIDGAKDNKNPLHAWHKLRLAKGEKFVQTWEQLAGEFAKSKESLEAQRQRKYAQRWQFSLDSLSFDPWVIDGNGLDGTVAKSGAFRVLSSGERVIDAVLPAGVYSHLLSDKHAGVLSSPVFKAEKGQKLYVRVVANGGVMARYVVQNYTRNGTVYPTSRLRDGKWRWQSWNIGYWAGDDIHLEVTTAGEQATLFANKANSWFGVTDVLVAGEGQPAPREEMAEFVQPIFAMNEPTNAKRLAKRYATAVRQSIRAWRKGRMSDEQARFLDYFVREGLLTNSPNASPALARLVAEYRKLETEIPLPQRAPGVLEAEAVDRPLFVRGNHKQPAQAVPRRFLEAFDSKPFNSKNSGRLELAEAMLHPENTLTARVIVNRIWHHVIGRGLVSTPDNLGKLGEKPTHPELLDYLAKRFVAEGWSIKKLIREITLTRTYQLAVTPAHKTGEMDPENRLLARSHVRRLEAEAIRDAMLQASGSLDRNPQGGSDNPDSNRRSLYQRVIRNRLNPFLTIMDAPVPTSTKGRRDVTNVPAQSLTMMNDPFILSLSERFANRIKGEESLKNVEAQVSSMFRIALNRAATPDEINGAKAFLVDADAHAVRVKSALLKTNEEIKHIEAQLTALREPLRKQLLTNRSESQNSAVTGPKPFAAWDFSQGPKDQLGQAHLSLEGGAKIEGSALVLDGKRAFARSQPLAKRIRDKTLEAWVQLSDLDQKGGGVITVQTLDGVLFDSIVYAESQGRSWLAGSENHKRTDGFDGPKEKQALNKPVHIAIVYHSDGKIIGYRNGKPYGRT
;
A
#
# COMPACT_ATOMS: atom_id res chain seq x y z
N MET A 1 45.09 25.13 -61.72
CA MET A 1 45.90 24.35 -62.70
C MET A 1 47.33 24.31 -62.21
N HIS A 2 47.91 23.12 -62.19
CA HIS A 2 49.35 22.81 -62.31
C HIS A 2 50.31 23.44 -61.30
N GLN A 3 50.77 22.64 -60.34
CA GLN A 3 52.07 21.93 -60.46
C GLN A 3 53.24 22.90 -60.59
N THR A 4 53.94 23.14 -59.48
CA THR A 4 55.41 23.06 -59.35
C THR A 4 55.83 23.79 -58.07
N PHE A 5 56.01 23.05 -56.98
CA PHE A 5 57.17 23.28 -56.11
C PHE A 5 57.58 21.93 -55.54
N ASN A 6 58.19 21.19 -56.45
CA ASN A 6 58.83 19.92 -56.24
C ASN A 6 60.32 20.21 -56.01
N ARG A 7 60.92 19.49 -55.07
CA ARG A 7 62.37 19.31 -54.87
C ARG A 7 63.15 20.45 -54.19
N ALA A 8 63.53 20.23 -52.93
CA ALA A 8 64.87 19.73 -52.66
C ALA A 8 65.09 19.41 -51.16
N LEU A 9 65.32 18.11 -50.93
CA LEU A 9 66.29 17.52 -50.01
C LEU A 9 66.17 17.76 -48.49
N LEU A 10 65.80 16.72 -47.72
CA LEU A 10 66.67 15.62 -47.23
C LEU A 10 67.57 16.07 -46.06
N THR A 11 67.10 15.82 -44.83
CA THR A 11 67.67 14.87 -43.83
C THR A 11 67.14 15.19 -42.43
N LEU A 12 66.23 14.38 -41.87
CA LEU A 12 66.43 13.62 -40.62
C LEU A 12 65.17 12.81 -40.24
N CYS A 13 65.38 11.49 -40.13
CA CYS A 13 64.75 10.53 -39.21
C CYS A 13 63.22 10.33 -39.22
N TRP A 14 62.76 9.33 -39.99
CA TRP A 14 61.59 8.52 -39.63
C TRP A 14 62.06 7.11 -39.25
N THR A 15 62.08 6.82 -37.95
CA THR A 15 62.13 5.47 -37.41
C THR A 15 60.77 4.80 -37.66
N SER A 16 60.71 3.83 -38.57
CA SER A 16 59.57 2.94 -38.71
C SER A 16 59.51 2.00 -37.50
N PHE A 17 58.57 2.23 -36.58
CA PHE A 17 58.14 1.21 -35.64
C PHE A 17 57.37 0.14 -36.41
N GLY A 18 58.02 -0.99 -36.69
CA GLY A 18 57.31 -2.22 -37.05
C GLY A 18 56.54 -2.71 -35.82
N VAL A 19 55.21 -2.77 -35.92
CA VAL A 19 54.39 -3.46 -34.92
C VAL A 19 54.70 -4.96 -35.03
N PRO A 20 55.20 -5.63 -33.98
CA PRO A 20 55.43 -7.06 -34.04
C PRO A 20 54.08 -7.80 -34.15
N ALA A 21 53.97 -8.73 -35.09
CA ALA A 21 52.85 -9.66 -35.14
C ALA A 21 52.81 -10.48 -33.84
N ALA A 22 51.65 -10.54 -33.19
CA ALA A 22 51.48 -11.33 -31.97
C ALA A 22 51.83 -12.80 -32.22
N SER A 23 52.51 -13.44 -31.26
CA SER A 23 52.84 -14.87 -31.36
C SER A 23 51.58 -15.75 -31.40
N SER A 24 51.65 -16.92 -32.03
CA SER A 24 50.54 -17.89 -32.09
C SER A 24 50.02 -18.27 -30.69
N ALA A 25 50.91 -18.32 -29.69
CA ALA A 25 50.55 -18.56 -28.29
C ALA A 25 49.66 -17.44 -27.70
N GLN A 26 49.99 -16.17 -27.95
CA GLN A 26 49.18 -15.02 -27.51
C GLN A 26 47.82 -14.97 -28.22
N GLN A 27 47.77 -15.38 -29.49
CA GLN A 27 46.51 -15.44 -30.26
C GLN A 27 45.59 -16.56 -29.74
N PHE A 28 46.13 -17.73 -29.38
CA PHE A 28 45.35 -18.79 -28.74
C PHE A 28 44.86 -18.40 -27.34
N GLU A 29 45.71 -17.74 -26.55
CA GLU A 29 45.31 -17.24 -25.24
C GLU A 29 44.18 -16.20 -25.37
N PHE A 30 44.27 -15.30 -26.36
CA PHE A 30 43.20 -14.35 -26.68
C PHE A 30 41.90 -15.07 -27.04
N PHE A 31 41.97 -16.10 -27.90
CA PHE A 31 40.80 -16.90 -28.26
C PHE A 31 40.14 -17.55 -27.04
N GLU A 32 40.93 -18.22 -26.19
CA GLU A 32 40.43 -18.91 -24.99
C GLU A 32 39.84 -17.94 -23.96
N LYS A 33 40.41 -16.73 -23.82
CA LYS A 33 39.93 -15.73 -22.85
C LYS A 33 38.78 -14.87 -23.36
N LYS A 34 38.70 -14.59 -24.68
CA LYS A 34 37.80 -13.58 -25.25
C LYS A 34 36.73 -14.13 -26.18
N ILE A 35 37.04 -15.17 -26.95
CA ILE A 35 36.16 -15.65 -28.04
C ILE A 35 35.41 -16.91 -27.65
N ARG A 36 36.13 -17.98 -27.25
CA ARG A 36 35.53 -19.26 -26.85
C ARG A 36 34.43 -19.09 -25.78
N PRO A 37 34.60 -18.24 -24.76
CA PRO A 37 33.57 -18.00 -23.76
C PRO A 37 32.24 -17.54 -24.38
N VAL A 38 32.29 -16.59 -25.31
CA VAL A 38 31.11 -16.01 -25.96
C VAL A 38 30.47 -17.03 -26.89
N LEU A 39 31.26 -17.76 -27.67
CA LEU A 39 30.74 -18.83 -28.51
C LEU A 39 30.04 -19.92 -27.69
N ALA A 40 30.62 -20.31 -26.55
CA ALA A 40 30.02 -21.29 -25.66
C ALA A 40 28.69 -20.81 -25.07
N GLU A 41 28.65 -19.56 -24.61
CA GLU A 41 27.50 -19.00 -23.91
C GLU A 41 26.34 -18.62 -24.85
N HIS A 42 26.65 -18.17 -26.06
CA HIS A 42 25.64 -17.60 -26.96
C HIS A 42 25.39 -18.41 -28.23
N CYS A 43 26.28 -19.34 -28.58
CA CYS A 43 26.24 -19.98 -29.89
C CYS A 43 26.14 -21.51 -29.83
N TYR A 44 26.81 -22.19 -28.89
CA TYR A 44 26.86 -23.66 -28.86
C TYR A 44 25.51 -24.31 -28.61
N GLU A 45 24.54 -23.64 -27.99
CA GLU A 45 23.21 -24.22 -27.80
C GLU A 45 22.54 -24.61 -29.14
N CYS A 46 22.82 -23.84 -30.20
CA CYS A 46 22.25 -24.02 -31.53
C CYS A 46 23.26 -24.39 -32.64
N HIS A 47 24.56 -24.15 -32.42
CA HIS A 47 25.63 -24.32 -33.41
C HIS A 47 26.80 -25.13 -32.83
N ASN A 48 26.59 -26.43 -32.63
CA ASN A 48 27.60 -27.37 -32.13
C ASN A 48 27.72 -28.62 -33.01
N SER A 49 28.87 -29.29 -32.89
CA SER A 49 29.23 -30.48 -33.65
C SER A 49 28.55 -31.77 -33.15
N SER A 50 27.87 -31.73 -32.00
CA SER A 50 27.33 -32.90 -31.30
C SER A 50 25.82 -33.14 -31.47
N GLY A 51 25.21 -32.55 -32.49
CA GLY A 51 23.84 -32.86 -32.90
C GLY A 51 22.89 -31.66 -33.03
N LYS A 52 23.32 -30.44 -32.69
CA LYS A 52 22.55 -29.22 -32.96
C LYS A 52 23.37 -28.29 -33.88
N LYS A 53 23.21 -28.46 -35.19
CA LYS A 53 23.82 -27.63 -36.25
C LYS A 53 22.77 -26.83 -37.01
N LYS A 54 22.17 -25.82 -36.39
CA LYS A 54 21.20 -24.98 -37.11
C LYS A 54 21.89 -24.27 -38.27
N GLY A 55 21.30 -24.33 -39.47
CA GLY A 55 21.89 -23.79 -40.69
C GLY A 55 23.23 -24.44 -41.05
N GLY A 56 23.39 -25.75 -40.80
CA GLY A 56 24.60 -26.52 -41.09
C GLY A 56 25.81 -26.21 -40.20
N LEU A 57 25.73 -25.16 -39.37
CA LEU A 57 26.89 -24.54 -38.74
C LEU A 57 27.28 -25.14 -37.38
N ALA A 58 28.58 -25.34 -37.16
CA ALA A 58 29.18 -25.72 -35.87
C ALA A 58 30.30 -24.74 -35.46
N LEU A 59 30.22 -24.18 -34.25
CA LEU A 59 31.13 -23.14 -33.75
C LEU A 59 32.03 -23.62 -32.60
N ASP A 60 31.90 -24.88 -32.21
CA ASP A 60 32.51 -25.51 -31.03
C ASP A 60 33.91 -26.10 -31.27
N TRP A 61 34.39 -26.10 -32.52
CA TRP A 61 35.73 -26.55 -32.92
C TRP A 61 36.17 -25.84 -34.21
N SER A 62 37.47 -25.88 -34.52
CA SER A 62 38.07 -25.07 -35.59
C SER A 62 37.61 -25.47 -37.00
N GLY A 63 37.46 -26.77 -37.29
CA GLY A 63 37.01 -27.21 -38.60
C GLY A 63 35.56 -26.79 -38.93
N GLY A 64 34.69 -26.64 -37.92
CA GLY A 64 33.33 -26.13 -38.13
C GLY A 64 33.29 -24.64 -38.51
N LEU A 65 34.22 -23.84 -37.98
CA LEU A 65 34.39 -22.43 -38.36
C LEU A 65 34.91 -22.28 -39.79
N ILE A 66 35.79 -23.20 -40.22
CA ILE A 66 36.37 -23.23 -41.57
C ILE A 66 35.36 -23.73 -42.60
N GLU A 67 34.62 -24.80 -42.30
CA GLU A 67 33.57 -25.36 -43.16
C GLU A 67 32.44 -24.35 -43.41
N GLY A 68 32.09 -23.54 -42.40
CA GLY A 68 30.97 -22.60 -42.50
C GLY A 68 29.60 -23.27 -42.31
N GLY A 69 28.54 -22.58 -42.73
CA GLY A 69 27.17 -23.09 -42.66
C GLY A 69 26.48 -23.10 -44.03
N ASP A 70 25.19 -23.40 -44.04
CA ASP A 70 24.36 -23.42 -45.27
C ASP A 70 24.33 -22.05 -45.99
N SER A 71 24.56 -20.96 -45.25
CA SER A 71 24.68 -19.60 -45.76
C SER A 71 26.08 -19.23 -46.27
N GLY A 72 27.02 -20.19 -46.30
CA GLY A 72 28.39 -20.00 -46.79
C GLY A 72 29.46 -19.86 -45.70
N ALA A 73 30.65 -19.41 -46.11
CA ALA A 73 31.83 -19.28 -45.25
C ALA A 73 31.68 -18.12 -44.24
N LEU A 74 31.98 -18.39 -42.96
CA LEU A 74 31.84 -17.40 -41.89
C LEU A 74 32.91 -16.30 -41.89
N LEU A 75 34.10 -16.62 -42.39
CA LEU A 75 35.33 -15.83 -42.25
C LEU A 75 35.95 -15.50 -43.62
N GLY A 76 35.13 -15.26 -44.65
CA GLY A 76 35.51 -15.23 -46.07
C GLY A 76 36.88 -14.61 -46.41
N GLN A 77 37.53 -15.10 -47.48
CA GLN A 77 38.85 -14.62 -47.91
C GLN A 77 38.81 -13.13 -48.31
N GLY A 78 39.33 -12.26 -47.44
CA GLY A 78 39.39 -10.81 -47.68
C GLY A 78 39.35 -9.89 -46.44
N GLY A 79 39.33 -10.43 -45.21
CA GLY A 79 39.39 -9.62 -43.99
C GLY A 79 38.02 -9.24 -43.40
N LEU A 80 37.99 -8.22 -42.54
CA LEU A 80 36.82 -7.83 -41.71
C LEU A 80 35.53 -7.56 -42.50
N SER A 81 35.63 -7.03 -43.72
CA SER A 81 34.49 -6.61 -44.55
C SER A 81 33.77 -7.75 -45.28
N LYS A 82 34.31 -8.98 -45.22
CA LYS A 82 33.71 -10.19 -45.84
C LYS A 82 33.39 -11.30 -44.83
N SER A 83 33.38 -10.98 -43.54
CA SER A 83 33.04 -11.96 -42.49
C SER A 83 31.54 -11.94 -42.21
N LEU A 84 30.84 -12.97 -42.68
CA LEU A 84 29.43 -13.22 -42.37
C LEU A 84 29.21 -13.34 -40.85
N LEU A 85 30.19 -13.89 -40.10
CA LEU A 85 30.11 -13.93 -38.64
C LEU A 85 29.98 -12.52 -38.04
N LEU A 86 30.83 -11.57 -38.48
CA LEU A 86 30.79 -10.19 -37.97
C LEU A 86 29.50 -9.47 -38.36
N GLU A 87 29.06 -9.61 -39.60
CA GLU A 87 27.80 -9.02 -40.10
C GLU A 87 26.59 -9.46 -39.27
N VAL A 88 26.49 -10.77 -39.01
CA VAL A 88 25.38 -11.39 -38.27
C VAL A 88 25.41 -11.03 -36.78
N ILE A 89 26.58 -10.98 -36.13
CA ILE A 89 26.67 -10.57 -34.71
C ILE A 89 26.58 -9.06 -34.51
N ARG A 90 26.87 -8.26 -35.55
CA ARG A 90 26.61 -6.82 -35.57
C ARG A 90 25.14 -6.49 -35.85
N HIS A 91 24.32 -7.49 -36.19
CA HIS A 91 22.94 -7.32 -36.61
C HIS A 91 22.81 -6.38 -37.83
N GLU A 92 23.79 -6.42 -38.74
CA GLU A 92 23.79 -5.64 -39.99
C GLU A 92 22.88 -6.27 -41.05
N ASP A 93 22.75 -7.60 -41.02
CA ASP A 93 21.78 -8.36 -41.82
C ASP A 93 20.36 -8.25 -41.22
N SER A 94 19.35 -8.03 -42.08
CA SER A 94 17.95 -7.86 -41.68
C SER A 94 17.31 -9.14 -41.17
N ASP A 95 17.70 -10.30 -41.70
CA ASP A 95 17.05 -11.61 -41.53
C ASP A 95 17.89 -12.58 -40.68
N MET A 96 19.21 -12.37 -40.60
CA MET A 96 20.17 -13.21 -39.88
C MET A 96 20.87 -12.41 -38.77
N LYS A 97 20.25 -12.37 -37.58
CA LYS A 97 20.80 -11.70 -36.38
C LYS A 97 21.13 -12.74 -35.31
N MET A 98 22.39 -12.81 -34.88
CA MET A 98 22.82 -13.70 -33.81
C MET A 98 23.36 -12.92 -32.61
N PRO A 99 23.00 -13.31 -31.37
CA PRO A 99 22.24 -14.51 -31.01
C PRO A 99 20.74 -14.40 -31.33
N LYS A 100 20.15 -15.43 -31.97
CA LYS A 100 18.75 -15.41 -32.43
C LYS A 100 17.78 -15.22 -31.27
N GLY A 101 16.95 -14.17 -31.33
CA GLY A 101 16.03 -13.78 -30.25
C GLY A 101 16.73 -13.18 -29.00
N GLY A 102 18.03 -12.93 -29.08
CA GLY A 102 18.83 -12.24 -28.09
C GLY A 102 19.15 -10.78 -28.48
N PRO A 103 19.58 -9.94 -27.52
CA PRO A 103 20.14 -8.62 -27.80
C PRO A 103 21.47 -8.79 -28.53
N LYS A 104 21.81 -7.76 -29.30
CA LYS A 104 23.11 -7.62 -29.94
C LYS A 104 24.22 -7.77 -28.89
N LEU A 105 25.31 -8.44 -29.25
CA LEU A 105 26.49 -8.55 -28.40
C LEU A 105 27.06 -7.15 -28.09
N SER A 106 27.74 -6.99 -26.94
CA SER A 106 28.26 -5.68 -26.57
C SER A 106 29.33 -5.20 -27.57
N PRO A 107 29.51 -3.88 -27.75
CA PRO A 107 30.53 -3.33 -28.64
C PRO A 107 31.94 -3.88 -28.36
N GLU A 108 32.28 -4.14 -27.10
CA GLU A 108 33.58 -4.69 -26.72
C GLU A 108 33.74 -6.14 -27.18
N VAL A 109 32.68 -6.95 -27.04
CA VAL A 109 32.69 -8.34 -27.52
C VAL A 109 32.81 -8.36 -29.04
N ILE A 110 32.02 -7.54 -29.74
CA ILE A 110 32.12 -7.41 -31.20
C ILE A 110 33.54 -6.97 -31.58
N SER A 111 34.13 -6.01 -30.87
CA SER A 111 35.52 -5.58 -31.09
C SER A 111 36.54 -6.69 -30.83
N ASP A 112 36.32 -7.55 -29.84
CA ASP A 112 37.18 -8.71 -29.61
C ASP A 112 37.06 -9.73 -30.76
N PHE A 113 35.85 -9.97 -31.28
CA PHE A 113 35.65 -10.77 -32.49
C PHE A 113 36.32 -10.14 -33.71
N GLU A 114 36.23 -8.81 -33.89
CA GLU A 114 36.93 -8.09 -34.96
C GLU A 114 38.44 -8.28 -34.86
N LYS A 115 39.03 -8.07 -33.68
CA LYS A 115 40.46 -8.29 -33.46
C LYS A 115 40.87 -9.72 -33.76
N TRP A 116 40.08 -10.69 -33.33
CA TRP A 116 40.34 -12.10 -33.58
C TRP A 116 40.26 -12.44 -35.08
N VAL A 117 39.22 -11.98 -35.78
CA VAL A 117 39.04 -12.18 -37.22
C VAL A 117 40.16 -11.49 -38.01
N ALA A 118 40.51 -10.25 -37.66
CA ALA A 118 41.62 -9.52 -38.27
C ALA A 118 42.97 -10.21 -38.05
N ALA A 119 43.14 -10.91 -36.92
CA ALA A 119 44.33 -11.70 -36.60
C ALA A 119 44.33 -13.11 -37.23
N GLY A 120 43.41 -13.40 -38.15
CA GLY A 120 43.34 -14.68 -38.88
C GLY A 120 42.43 -15.73 -38.23
N ALA A 121 41.63 -15.35 -37.22
CA ALA A 121 40.65 -16.19 -36.54
C ALA A 121 41.20 -17.54 -36.04
N LEU A 122 42.43 -17.54 -35.51
CA LEU A 122 43.07 -18.76 -35.00
C LEU A 122 42.27 -19.39 -33.86
N ASP A 123 42.02 -20.69 -33.99
CA ASP A 123 41.27 -21.49 -33.04
C ASP A 123 42.06 -22.76 -32.66
N PRO A 124 42.48 -22.92 -31.39
CA PRO A 124 43.25 -24.08 -30.93
C PRO A 124 42.44 -25.38 -30.85
N ARG A 125 41.10 -25.34 -31.01
CA ARG A 125 40.19 -26.49 -30.85
C ARG A 125 40.17 -27.38 -32.11
N THR A 126 41.25 -28.12 -32.34
CA THR A 126 41.43 -28.96 -33.54
C THR A 126 40.62 -30.26 -33.56
N LYS A 127 40.03 -30.65 -32.42
CA LYS A 127 39.19 -31.85 -32.29
C LYS A 127 37.74 -31.46 -31.99
N LYS A 128 36.78 -32.21 -32.56
CA LYS A 128 35.37 -32.08 -32.20
C LYS A 128 35.20 -32.41 -30.72
N PRO A 129 34.65 -31.50 -29.90
CA PRO A 129 34.39 -31.79 -28.51
C PRO A 129 33.31 -32.86 -28.38
N THR A 130 33.43 -33.68 -27.35
CA THR A 130 32.42 -34.66 -26.96
C THR A 130 31.14 -33.94 -26.51
N LYS A 131 30.01 -34.68 -26.52
CA LYS A 131 28.74 -34.17 -25.96
C LYS A 131 28.91 -33.67 -24.52
N ASP A 132 29.71 -34.37 -23.71
CA ASP A 132 29.95 -34.02 -22.31
C ASP A 132 30.80 -32.76 -22.17
N GLU A 133 31.81 -32.56 -23.02
CA GLU A 133 32.61 -31.32 -23.03
C GLU A 133 31.77 -30.10 -23.42
N ILE A 134 30.87 -30.23 -24.40
CA ILE A 134 29.93 -29.16 -24.77
C ILE A 134 28.95 -28.92 -23.63
N ALA A 135 28.34 -29.96 -23.07
CA ALA A 135 27.40 -29.86 -21.96
C ALA A 135 28.04 -29.17 -20.74
N LYS A 136 29.31 -29.49 -20.43
CA LYS A 136 30.08 -28.81 -19.38
C LYS A 136 30.35 -27.34 -19.71
N ALA A 137 30.74 -27.03 -20.94
CA ALA A 137 31.03 -25.67 -21.39
C ALA A 137 29.78 -24.77 -21.43
N THR A 138 28.61 -25.33 -21.72
CA THR A 138 27.31 -24.62 -21.72
C THR A 138 26.53 -24.79 -20.43
N SER A 139 27.08 -25.50 -19.43
CA SER A 139 26.41 -25.72 -18.15
C SER A 139 26.25 -24.41 -17.40
N TRP A 140 25.17 -24.32 -16.63
CA TRP A 140 24.93 -23.18 -15.76
C TRP A 140 26.07 -22.97 -14.76
N GLU A 141 26.65 -24.03 -14.21
CA GLU A 141 27.81 -23.97 -13.30
C GLU A 141 28.98 -23.19 -13.91
N THR A 142 29.41 -23.56 -15.11
CA THR A 142 30.51 -22.88 -15.82
C THR A 142 30.16 -21.42 -16.15
N ILE A 143 28.92 -21.16 -16.57
CA ILE A 143 28.43 -19.81 -16.88
C ILE A 143 28.41 -18.93 -15.60
N ARG A 144 27.92 -19.48 -14.48
CA ARG A 144 27.87 -18.80 -13.18
C ARG A 144 29.26 -18.44 -12.68
N GLU A 145 30.21 -19.37 -12.68
CA GLU A 145 31.57 -19.09 -12.19
C GLU A 145 32.28 -18.02 -13.02
N ARG A 146 31.99 -17.94 -14.33
CA ARG A 146 32.45 -16.84 -15.17
C ARG A 146 31.80 -15.51 -14.80
N ARG A 147 30.49 -15.50 -14.54
CA ARG A 147 29.75 -14.28 -14.21
C ARG A 147 30.06 -13.79 -12.79
N LYS A 148 30.44 -14.67 -11.87
CA LYS A 148 31.00 -14.30 -10.56
C LYS A 148 32.27 -13.46 -10.68
N GLN A 149 32.96 -13.44 -11.83
CA GLN A 149 34.14 -12.60 -12.05
C GLN A 149 33.84 -11.11 -12.26
N TRP A 150 32.58 -10.69 -12.27
CA TRP A 150 32.29 -9.27 -12.39
C TRP A 150 32.61 -8.52 -11.12
N TRP A 151 32.98 -7.25 -11.31
CA TRP A 151 33.46 -6.37 -10.25
C TRP A 151 32.56 -6.37 -8.99
N SER A 152 31.23 -6.41 -9.17
CA SER A 152 30.26 -6.32 -8.08
C SER A 152 30.20 -7.58 -7.21
N PHE A 153 30.53 -8.74 -7.77
CA PHE A 153 30.64 -10.03 -7.06
C PHE A 153 32.04 -10.28 -6.49
N GLN A 154 33.02 -9.44 -6.80
CA GLN A 154 34.36 -9.54 -6.22
C GLN A 154 34.37 -9.03 -4.78
N PRO A 155 35.16 -9.64 -3.87
CA PRO A 155 35.31 -9.20 -2.48
C PRO A 155 35.57 -7.69 -2.37
N ILE A 156 35.01 -7.06 -1.32
CA ILE A 156 35.26 -5.64 -1.04
C ILE A 156 36.70 -5.47 -0.55
N LEU A 157 37.51 -4.71 -1.30
CA LEU A 157 38.92 -4.50 -1.02
C LEU A 157 39.13 -3.64 0.23
N GLN A 158 40.16 -3.95 1.01
CA GLN A 158 40.65 -3.06 2.06
C GLN A 158 41.63 -2.08 1.41
N VAL A 159 41.17 -0.88 1.09
CA VAL A 159 41.98 0.13 0.40
C VAL A 159 42.50 1.17 1.39
N THR A 160 43.79 1.53 1.30
CA THR A 160 44.36 2.67 2.01
C THR A 160 44.26 3.94 1.17
N PRO A 161 43.89 5.10 1.74
CA PRO A 161 43.84 6.36 1.00
C PRO A 161 45.15 6.66 0.24
N PRO A 162 45.09 7.11 -1.03
CA PRO A 162 46.27 7.39 -1.83
C PRO A 162 47.12 8.51 -1.23
N LYS A 163 48.44 8.44 -1.45
CA LYS A 163 49.33 9.57 -1.20
C LYS A 163 49.21 10.56 -2.35
N ILE A 164 48.97 11.82 -2.01
CA ILE A 164 48.77 12.91 -2.97
C ILE A 164 49.83 14.01 -2.77
N ASP A 165 50.09 14.76 -3.83
CA ASP A 165 50.94 15.95 -3.80
C ASP A 165 50.08 17.21 -3.58
N GLY A 166 50.59 18.18 -2.83
CA GLY A 166 49.92 19.45 -2.54
C GLY A 166 48.93 19.39 -1.38
N ASP A 167 48.18 20.49 -1.19
CA ASP A 167 47.30 20.73 -0.04
C ASP A 167 45.80 20.84 -0.42
N TRP A 168 45.44 20.44 -1.64
CA TRP A 168 44.08 20.61 -2.13
C TRP A 168 43.07 19.75 -1.35
N ALA A 169 43.36 18.45 -1.18
CA ALA A 169 42.47 17.51 -0.51
C ALA A 169 42.44 17.74 1.00
N ARG A 170 41.24 17.75 1.59
CA ARG A 170 41.02 17.96 3.03
C ARG A 170 40.58 16.69 3.76
N SER A 171 40.28 15.63 3.02
CA SER A 171 39.78 14.35 3.52
C SER A 171 40.34 13.19 2.71
N ASP A 172 40.20 11.97 3.22
CA ASP A 172 40.60 10.77 2.48
C ASP A 172 39.79 10.57 1.19
N ILE A 173 38.50 10.95 1.19
CA ILE A 173 37.67 10.95 -0.03
C ILE A 173 38.26 11.88 -1.08
N ASP A 174 38.65 13.10 -0.68
CA ASP A 174 39.28 14.07 -1.58
C ASP A 174 40.58 13.52 -2.20
N ARG A 175 41.35 12.70 -1.46
CA ARG A 175 42.60 12.06 -1.96
C ARG A 175 42.33 11.10 -3.11
N PHE A 176 41.29 10.26 -3.00
CA PHE A 176 40.89 9.36 -4.09
C PHE A 176 40.46 10.15 -5.34
N ILE A 177 39.70 11.23 -5.15
CA ILE A 177 39.20 12.05 -6.26
C ILE A 177 40.34 12.83 -6.93
N GLN A 178 41.23 13.43 -6.14
CA GLN A 178 42.39 14.17 -6.67
C GLN A 178 43.33 13.26 -7.47
N THR A 179 43.48 12.00 -7.06
CA THR A 179 44.26 11.00 -7.81
C THR A 179 43.67 10.80 -9.20
N GLY A 180 42.35 10.64 -9.31
CA GLY A 180 41.65 10.53 -10.60
C GLY A 180 41.84 11.76 -11.50
N TRP A 181 41.89 12.97 -10.93
CA TRP A 181 42.20 14.18 -11.71
C TRP A 181 43.62 14.21 -12.23
N LYS A 182 44.59 13.80 -11.41
CA LYS A 182 46.01 13.75 -11.80
C LYS A 182 46.21 12.82 -12.99
N GLU A 183 45.57 11.65 -12.96
CA GLU A 183 45.61 10.67 -14.06
C GLU A 183 44.92 11.18 -15.34
N ALA A 184 43.82 11.93 -15.20
CA ALA A 184 43.06 12.46 -16.32
C ALA A 184 43.52 13.85 -16.82
N GLY A 185 44.49 14.48 -16.15
CA GLY A 185 44.94 15.84 -16.46
C GLY A 185 43.87 16.92 -16.21
N LEU A 186 42.95 16.71 -15.28
CA LEU A 186 41.87 17.64 -14.97
C LEU A 186 42.26 18.67 -13.91
N VAL A 187 41.72 19.88 -14.05
CA VAL A 187 41.80 20.94 -13.02
C VAL A 187 40.43 21.13 -12.40
N PRO A 188 40.31 21.09 -11.06
CA PRO A 188 39.02 21.30 -10.40
C PRO A 188 38.52 22.73 -10.54
N ALA A 189 37.21 22.92 -10.43
CA ALA A 189 36.59 24.22 -10.25
C ALA A 189 37.05 24.90 -8.95
N ALA A 190 36.79 26.20 -8.83
CA ALA A 190 36.96 26.90 -7.55
C ALA A 190 35.94 26.40 -6.51
N ASP A 191 36.18 26.70 -5.23
CA ASP A 191 35.20 26.45 -4.16
C ASP A 191 33.94 27.30 -4.39
N ALA A 192 32.76 26.78 -4.03
CA ALA A 192 31.49 27.50 -4.15
C ALA A 192 31.41 28.67 -3.15
N GLY A 193 30.72 29.75 -3.52
CA GLY A 193 30.41 30.83 -2.59
C GLY A 193 29.54 30.37 -1.42
N PRO A 194 29.58 31.07 -0.26
CA PRO A 194 28.93 30.62 0.97
C PRO A 194 27.41 30.46 0.83
N GLU A 195 26.72 31.34 0.10
CA GLU A 195 25.27 31.28 -0.13
C GLU A 195 24.85 30.03 -0.93
N VAL A 196 25.69 29.65 -1.91
CA VAL A 196 25.49 28.46 -2.73
C VAL A 196 25.68 27.21 -1.88
N LEU A 197 26.73 27.18 -1.05
CA LEU A 197 27.05 26.02 -0.24
C LEU A 197 25.99 25.75 0.84
N ILE A 198 25.55 26.76 1.59
CA ILE A 198 24.49 26.55 2.61
C ILE A 198 23.16 26.11 1.98
N ARG A 199 22.80 26.67 0.82
CA ARG A 199 21.62 26.23 0.07
C ARG A 199 21.74 24.77 -0.33
N ARG A 200 22.89 24.36 -0.88
CA ARG A 200 23.18 22.98 -1.30
C ARG A 200 23.11 22.01 -0.13
N LEU A 201 23.75 22.35 1.00
CA LEU A 201 23.73 21.56 2.24
C LEU A 201 22.30 21.38 2.75
N SER A 202 21.52 22.46 2.83
CA SER A 202 20.15 22.42 3.34
C SER A 202 19.24 21.52 2.48
N PHE A 203 19.27 21.67 1.15
CA PHE A 203 18.48 20.78 0.28
C PHE A 203 18.96 19.33 0.31
N SER A 204 20.27 19.09 0.39
CA SER A 204 20.82 17.73 0.40
C SER A 204 20.50 16.99 1.69
N ILE A 205 20.56 17.67 2.85
CA ILE A 205 20.44 17.04 4.16
C ILE A 205 18.98 17.02 4.66
N ILE A 206 18.23 18.12 4.49
CA ILE A 206 16.87 18.25 5.03
C ILE A 206 15.78 18.50 3.98
N GLY A 207 16.13 18.70 2.71
CA GLY A 207 15.18 18.87 1.61
C GLY A 207 14.42 20.20 1.60
N LEU A 208 14.87 21.18 2.40
CA LEU A 208 14.27 22.51 2.51
C LEU A 208 15.33 23.58 2.20
N PRO A 209 14.95 24.75 1.67
CA PRO A 209 15.87 25.89 1.60
C PRO A 209 16.22 26.40 3.01
N PRO A 210 17.44 26.93 3.22
CA PRO A 210 17.78 27.58 4.48
C PRO A 210 16.92 28.85 4.65
N THR A 211 16.67 29.26 5.89
CA THR A 211 16.06 30.58 6.15
C THR A 211 17.07 31.71 5.91
N LEU A 212 16.59 32.94 5.81
CA LEU A 212 17.47 34.10 5.62
C LEU A 212 18.46 34.25 6.77
N GLU A 213 18.00 34.03 8.00
CA GLU A 213 18.79 34.10 9.21
C GLU A 213 19.88 33.03 9.21
N GLU A 214 19.55 31.81 8.80
CA GLU A 214 20.51 30.71 8.67
C GLU A 214 21.59 31.02 7.62
N THR A 215 21.20 31.60 6.49
CA THR A 215 22.13 32.02 5.44
C THR A 215 23.04 33.14 5.91
N ASP A 216 22.48 34.20 6.52
CA ASP A 216 23.26 35.34 7.00
C ASP A 216 24.25 34.95 8.11
N PHE A 217 23.82 34.06 9.00
CA PHE A 217 24.69 33.47 10.01
C PHE A 217 25.84 32.68 9.36
N PHE A 218 25.52 31.81 8.39
CA PHE A 218 26.52 30.99 7.70
C PHE A 218 27.54 31.84 6.94
N VAL A 219 27.09 32.83 6.15
CA VAL A 219 27.97 33.73 5.38
C VAL A 219 28.94 34.47 6.31
N LYS A 220 28.44 35.03 7.42
CA LYS A 220 29.27 35.71 8.42
C LYS A 220 30.28 34.78 9.09
N ALA A 221 29.86 33.55 9.43
CA ALA A 221 30.73 32.56 10.03
C ALA A 221 31.81 32.08 9.05
N ALA A 222 31.42 31.79 7.81
CA ALA A 222 32.30 31.31 6.75
C ALA A 222 33.39 32.32 6.37
N ALA A 223 33.09 33.63 6.44
CA ALA A 223 34.08 34.69 6.25
C ALA A 223 35.17 34.70 7.34
N LYS A 224 34.89 34.20 8.55
CA LYS A 224 35.86 34.12 9.65
C LYS A 224 36.61 32.79 9.69
N ASN A 225 35.88 31.70 9.56
CA ASN A 225 36.41 30.34 9.56
C ASN A 225 35.52 29.46 8.69
N TRP A 226 35.92 29.28 7.43
CA TRP A 226 35.19 28.49 6.45
C TRP A 226 34.90 27.07 6.95
N GLN A 227 35.94 26.35 7.39
CA GLN A 227 35.82 24.95 7.77
C GLN A 227 34.91 24.78 9.00
N GLY A 228 35.11 25.61 10.03
CA GLY A 228 34.27 25.59 11.22
C GLY A 228 32.81 25.94 10.93
N ALA A 229 32.55 26.85 9.99
CA ALA A 229 31.18 27.19 9.58
C ALA A 229 30.49 26.03 8.85
N VAL A 230 31.19 25.34 7.94
CA VAL A 230 30.67 24.15 7.24
C VAL A 230 30.37 23.03 8.22
N GLU A 231 31.30 22.73 9.15
CA GLU A 231 31.12 21.69 10.17
C GLU A 231 29.92 21.97 11.08
N ALA A 232 29.77 23.22 11.55
CA ALA A 232 28.64 23.62 12.37
C ALA A 232 27.31 23.53 11.60
N ALA A 233 27.29 23.94 10.32
CA ALA A 233 26.10 23.85 9.47
C ALA A 233 25.68 22.38 9.24
N VAL A 234 26.63 21.51 8.89
CA VAL A 234 26.37 20.07 8.71
C VAL A 234 25.84 19.43 9.99
N ALA A 235 26.48 19.70 11.13
CA ALA A 235 26.04 19.17 12.42
C ALA A 235 24.59 19.59 12.75
N ARG A 236 24.28 20.88 12.58
CA ARG A 236 22.93 21.43 12.80
C ARG A 236 21.87 20.83 11.87
N LEU A 237 22.21 20.61 10.60
CA LEU A 237 21.29 20.03 9.63
C LEU A 237 21.06 18.54 9.88
N LEU A 238 22.09 17.78 10.28
CA LEU A 238 21.97 16.37 10.66
C LEU A 238 21.19 16.16 11.98
N SER A 239 21.19 17.13 12.88
CA SER A 239 20.38 17.11 14.10
C SER A 239 18.94 17.59 13.89
N SER A 240 18.61 18.13 12.71
CA SER A 240 17.26 18.61 12.41
C SER A 240 16.26 17.46 12.31
N PRO A 241 15.03 17.58 12.85
CA PRO A 241 13.99 16.56 12.66
C PRO A 241 13.60 16.37 11.18
N HIS A 242 13.89 17.36 10.34
CA HIS A 242 13.68 17.33 8.89
C HIS A 242 14.67 16.44 8.14
N PHE A 243 15.77 16.01 8.79
CA PHE A 243 16.68 15.02 8.24
C PHE A 243 15.93 13.71 7.95
N GLY A 244 15.24 13.17 8.96
CA GLY A 244 14.48 11.93 8.82
C GLY A 244 13.40 12.01 7.76
N GLU A 245 12.74 13.16 7.60
CA GLU A 245 11.75 13.40 6.54
C GLU A 245 12.37 13.34 5.14
N ARG A 246 13.53 13.98 4.94
CA ARG A 246 14.26 13.97 3.66
C ARG A 246 14.71 12.57 3.29
N TRP A 247 15.33 11.87 4.23
CA TRP A 247 15.90 10.55 3.96
C TRP A 247 14.83 9.45 3.91
N ALA A 248 13.73 9.58 4.66
CA ALA A 248 12.58 8.70 4.54
C ALA A 248 11.95 8.83 3.14
N ARG A 249 11.98 10.02 2.52
CA ARG A 249 11.50 10.18 1.15
C ARG A 249 12.30 9.32 0.17
N HIS A 250 13.63 9.38 0.22
CA HIS A 250 14.48 8.54 -0.64
C HIS A 250 14.22 7.06 -0.39
N TRP A 251 14.14 6.65 0.88
CA TRP A 251 13.87 5.26 1.24
C TRP A 251 12.53 4.75 0.69
N MET A 252 11.49 5.59 0.76
CA MET A 252 10.16 5.26 0.23
C MET A 252 10.14 5.10 -1.30
N ASP A 253 11.05 5.74 -2.04
CA ASP A 253 11.23 5.51 -3.48
C ASP A 253 11.80 4.12 -3.76
N TRP A 254 12.68 3.65 -2.90
CA TRP A 254 13.28 2.33 -3.05
C TRP A 254 12.27 1.22 -2.80
N VAL A 255 11.33 1.43 -1.87
CA VAL A 255 10.35 0.41 -1.48
C VAL A 255 8.94 0.63 -2.05
N ARG A 256 8.78 1.52 -3.04
CA ARG A 256 7.51 1.82 -3.73
C ARG A 256 6.33 2.19 -2.80
N TYR A 257 6.60 2.97 -1.76
CA TYR A 257 5.58 3.36 -0.77
C TYR A 257 4.31 3.90 -1.44
N ALA A 258 3.17 3.37 -1.03
CA ALA A 258 1.86 3.85 -1.42
C ALA A 258 0.83 3.51 -0.32
N GLU A 259 -0.29 4.23 -0.33
CA GLU A 259 -1.38 4.02 0.62
C GLU A 259 -2.60 3.34 -0.02
N SER A 260 -2.46 2.86 -1.27
CA SER A 260 -3.51 2.16 -2.01
C SER A 260 -2.92 1.12 -2.98
N LEU A 261 -3.72 0.11 -3.38
CA LEU A 261 -3.27 -1.04 -4.19
C LEU A 261 -3.23 -0.81 -5.71
N GLY A 262 -3.74 0.31 -6.23
CA GLY A 262 -3.61 0.75 -7.63
C GLY A 262 -4.44 0.03 -8.71
N SER A 263 -5.35 -0.86 -8.35
CA SER A 263 -6.24 -1.54 -9.32
C SER A 263 -7.62 -0.89 -9.43
N GLU A 264 -8.54 -1.48 -10.21
CA GLU A 264 -9.97 -1.17 -10.16
C GLU A 264 -10.48 -1.16 -8.70
N GLY A 265 -11.22 -0.10 -8.34
CA GLY A 265 -11.68 0.20 -6.97
C GLY A 265 -10.62 0.75 -6.00
N ASP A 266 -9.33 0.69 -6.35
CA ASP A 266 -8.15 1.21 -5.62
C ASP A 266 -8.27 1.21 -4.08
N PRO A 267 -8.38 0.04 -3.43
CA PRO A 267 -8.59 -0.05 -1.99
C PRO A 267 -7.37 0.50 -1.24
N SER A 268 -7.63 1.13 -0.10
CA SER A 268 -6.57 1.62 0.77
C SER A 268 -5.77 0.47 1.41
N ILE A 269 -4.51 0.77 1.72
CA ILE A 269 -3.65 -0.04 2.59
C ILE A 269 -3.75 0.57 3.99
N PRO A 270 -4.50 -0.03 4.93
CA PRO A 270 -4.74 0.55 6.25
C PRO A 270 -3.43 0.81 6.99
N PHE A 271 -3.32 1.98 7.62
CA PHE A 271 -2.15 2.38 8.43
C PHE A 271 -0.80 2.46 7.70
N ALA A 272 -0.78 2.51 6.36
CA ALA A 272 0.46 2.62 5.59
C ALA A 272 1.36 3.78 6.07
N ASN A 273 0.79 4.90 6.50
CA ASN A 273 1.50 6.06 7.05
C ASN A 273 2.36 5.74 8.31
N GLN A 274 2.08 4.65 9.02
CA GLN A 274 2.93 4.21 10.13
C GLN A 274 4.33 3.83 9.68
N TYR A 275 4.47 3.23 8.50
CA TYR A 275 5.77 2.90 7.92
C TYR A 275 6.57 4.15 7.59
N ARG A 276 5.95 5.18 6.99
CA ARG A 276 6.60 6.48 6.76
C ARG A 276 7.09 7.08 8.07
N ASN A 277 6.24 7.10 9.10
CA ASN A 277 6.58 7.68 10.40
C ASN A 277 7.71 6.90 11.11
N TYR A 278 7.70 5.57 11.00
CA TYR A 278 8.79 4.70 11.44
C TYR A 278 10.13 5.07 10.77
N LEU A 279 10.15 5.24 9.45
CA LEU A 279 11.36 5.64 8.72
C LEU A 279 11.89 7.00 9.21
N ILE A 280 11.01 7.99 9.37
CA ILE A 280 11.39 9.33 9.85
C ILE A 280 12.05 9.23 11.23
N ARG A 281 11.44 8.49 12.17
CA ARG A 281 12.00 8.31 13.51
C ARG A 281 13.32 7.55 13.49
N ALA A 282 13.38 6.44 12.76
CA ALA A 282 14.57 5.59 12.72
C ALA A 282 15.77 6.33 12.10
N LEU A 283 15.56 7.08 11.01
CA LEU A 283 16.61 7.87 10.37
C LEU A 283 17.03 9.07 11.24
N ASN A 284 16.09 9.71 11.94
CA ASN A 284 16.44 10.78 12.89
C ASN A 284 17.25 10.26 14.09
N ALA A 285 16.95 9.05 14.56
CA ALA A 285 17.70 8.36 15.61
C ALA A 285 19.03 7.74 15.12
N ASP A 286 19.32 7.82 13.81
CA ASP A 286 20.49 7.20 13.17
C ASP A 286 20.59 5.70 13.48
N VAL A 287 19.44 5.00 13.40
CA VAL A 287 19.41 3.54 13.53
C VAL A 287 20.35 2.94 12.48
N PRO A 288 21.29 2.05 12.87
CA PRO A 288 22.22 1.42 11.95
C PRO A 288 21.53 0.79 10.74
N TYR A 289 22.12 0.95 9.55
CA TYR A 289 21.52 0.43 8.32
C TYR A 289 21.33 -1.09 8.32
N ASP A 290 22.23 -1.85 8.95
CA ASP A 290 22.09 -3.30 9.10
C ASP A 290 20.87 -3.66 9.94
N GLN A 291 20.64 -2.94 11.04
CA GLN A 291 19.42 -3.06 11.83
C GLN A 291 18.18 -2.69 11.00
N LEU A 292 18.22 -1.59 10.24
CA LEU A 292 17.10 -1.23 9.35
C LEU A 292 16.84 -2.33 8.32
N LEU A 293 17.87 -2.92 7.71
CA LEU A 293 17.70 -4.02 6.75
C LEU A 293 17.01 -5.22 7.42
N ARG A 294 17.48 -5.64 8.60
CA ARG A 294 16.82 -6.69 9.39
C ARG A 294 15.35 -6.37 9.66
N GLU A 295 15.07 -5.13 10.08
CA GLU A 295 13.70 -4.69 10.36
C GLU A 295 12.81 -4.78 9.11
N HIS A 296 13.31 -4.41 7.93
CA HIS A 296 12.53 -4.45 6.69
C HIS A 296 12.23 -5.86 6.19
N ILE A 297 13.13 -6.81 6.41
CA ILE A 297 12.94 -8.19 5.94
C ILE A 297 12.21 -9.04 6.99
N ALA A 298 12.59 -8.90 8.27
CA ALA A 298 12.19 -9.81 9.35
C ALA A 298 12.00 -9.12 10.71
N GLY A 299 11.66 -7.83 10.73
CA GLY A 299 11.57 -7.04 11.96
C GLY A 299 10.58 -7.54 13.02
N ASP A 300 9.53 -8.23 12.58
CA ASP A 300 8.55 -8.91 13.44
C ASP A 300 9.08 -10.22 14.07
N LEU A 301 10.22 -10.72 13.59
CA LEU A 301 10.85 -11.98 14.03
C LEU A 301 12.11 -11.77 14.87
N LEU A 302 12.51 -10.52 15.10
CA LEU A 302 13.70 -10.23 15.89
C LEU A 302 13.48 -10.63 17.35
N GLU A 303 14.43 -11.38 17.91
CA GLU A 303 14.43 -11.76 19.33
C GLU A 303 14.51 -10.52 20.23
N GLN A 304 15.29 -9.52 19.82
CA GLN A 304 15.43 -8.23 20.50
C GLN A 304 14.97 -7.10 19.57
N PRO A 305 13.65 -6.86 19.48
CA PRO A 305 13.13 -5.79 18.64
C PRO A 305 13.42 -4.42 19.26
N ARG A 306 13.57 -3.41 18.39
CA ARG A 306 13.66 -2.01 18.79
C ARG A 306 12.29 -1.50 19.23
N LEU A 307 12.21 -1.10 20.49
CA LEU A 307 11.01 -0.57 21.11
C LEU A 307 11.09 0.97 21.22
N ASN A 308 9.94 1.61 21.08
CA ASN A 308 9.73 3.01 21.37
C ASN A 308 8.74 3.10 22.54
N GLU A 309 9.28 3.26 23.75
CA GLU A 309 8.49 3.24 24.99
C GLU A 309 7.57 4.45 25.13
N GLU A 310 7.98 5.62 24.62
CA GLU A 310 7.16 6.85 24.66
C GLU A 310 5.86 6.67 23.86
N LEU A 311 5.94 6.08 22.66
CA LEU A 311 4.78 5.79 21.82
C LEU A 311 4.12 4.44 22.16
N GLY A 312 4.80 3.60 22.95
CA GLY A 312 4.43 2.21 23.20
C GLY A 312 4.36 1.38 21.92
N LEU A 313 5.33 1.56 21.02
CA LEU A 313 5.44 0.87 19.73
C LEU A 313 6.62 -0.11 19.68
N ASN A 314 6.42 -1.28 19.08
CA ASN A 314 7.50 -2.10 18.53
C ASN A 314 7.83 -1.58 17.12
N GLU A 315 8.92 -0.83 17.00
CA GLU A 315 9.32 -0.20 15.74
C GLU A 315 9.82 -1.24 14.73
N SER A 316 10.56 -2.26 15.17
CA SER A 316 11.05 -3.31 14.29
C SER A 316 9.93 -4.03 13.57
N ALA A 317 8.81 -4.29 14.26
CA ALA A 317 7.65 -4.94 13.65
C ALA A 317 6.98 -4.12 12.53
N ILE A 318 7.25 -2.82 12.39
CA ILE A 318 6.70 -1.97 11.32
C ILE A 318 7.45 -2.16 10.00
N GLY A 319 8.74 -2.50 10.04
CA GLY A 319 9.59 -2.64 8.86
C GLY A 319 9.00 -3.53 7.74
N PRO A 320 8.44 -4.71 8.03
CA PRO A 320 7.84 -5.61 7.02
C PRO A 320 6.60 -5.04 6.29
N ALA A 321 6.08 -3.87 6.68
CA ALA A 321 4.96 -3.24 6.00
C ALA A 321 5.19 -3.05 4.49
N HIS A 322 6.44 -2.91 4.04
CA HIS A 322 6.77 -2.72 2.62
C HIS A 322 6.35 -3.89 1.72
N TYR A 323 6.22 -5.10 2.27
CA TYR A 323 5.67 -6.26 1.56
C TYR A 323 4.23 -6.04 1.10
N ARG A 324 3.52 -5.10 1.74
CA ARG A 324 2.12 -4.73 1.44
C ARG A 324 1.99 -3.65 0.38
N PHE A 325 3.06 -2.94 0.01
CA PHE A 325 3.03 -1.91 -1.02
C PHE A 325 3.11 -2.49 -2.44
N VAL A 326 2.40 -3.58 -2.71
CA VAL A 326 2.31 -4.21 -4.04
C VAL A 326 1.04 -3.78 -4.77
N LEU A 327 1.04 -3.87 -6.10
CA LEU A 327 -0.19 -3.78 -6.89
C LEU A 327 -0.96 -5.10 -6.77
N GLN A 328 -2.28 -5.05 -6.57
CA GLN A 328 -3.11 -6.26 -6.51
C GLN A 328 -4.39 -6.08 -7.35
N GLY A 329 -4.68 -7.03 -8.25
CA GLY A 329 -5.81 -7.02 -9.17
C GLY A 329 -7.19 -7.03 -8.49
N PHE A 330 -8.24 -6.72 -9.26
CA PHE A 330 -9.63 -6.73 -8.81
C PHE A 330 -10.31 -8.06 -9.12
N ALA A 331 -10.57 -8.83 -8.07
CA ALA A 331 -11.24 -10.14 -8.11
C ALA A 331 -10.69 -11.07 -9.22
N PRO A 332 -9.38 -11.38 -9.22
CA PRO A 332 -8.76 -12.17 -10.27
C PRO A 332 -9.39 -13.56 -10.36
N THR A 333 -9.54 -14.10 -11.56
CA THR A 333 -10.04 -15.47 -11.78
C THR A 333 -8.94 -16.53 -11.72
N ASP A 334 -7.67 -16.12 -11.82
CA ASP A 334 -6.48 -16.95 -11.61
C ASP A 334 -5.72 -16.40 -10.39
N ALA A 335 -6.05 -16.91 -9.20
CA ALA A 335 -5.50 -16.43 -7.94
C ALA A 335 -4.00 -16.75 -7.78
N LEU A 336 -3.53 -17.83 -8.41
CA LEU A 336 -2.12 -18.20 -8.40
C LEU A 336 -1.29 -17.25 -9.27
N ASP A 337 -1.78 -16.83 -10.44
CA ASP A 337 -1.11 -15.78 -11.24
C ASP A 337 -0.98 -14.47 -10.46
N GLU A 338 -2.03 -14.09 -9.72
CA GLU A 338 -2.01 -12.91 -8.85
C GLU A 338 -0.93 -13.02 -7.75
N LEU A 339 -0.83 -14.18 -7.09
CA LEU A 339 0.21 -14.44 -6.09
C LEU A 339 1.61 -14.37 -6.71
N VAL A 340 1.79 -14.95 -7.91
CA VAL A 340 3.07 -14.92 -8.62
C VAL A 340 3.49 -13.49 -8.96
N ARG A 341 2.59 -12.68 -9.53
CA ARG A 341 2.88 -11.29 -9.91
C ARG A 341 3.15 -10.39 -8.72
N THR A 342 2.38 -10.53 -7.65
CA THR A 342 2.60 -9.76 -6.41
C THR A 342 3.92 -10.12 -5.76
N THR A 343 4.27 -11.41 -5.74
CA THR A 343 5.54 -11.89 -5.17
C THR A 343 6.74 -11.49 -6.03
N GLU A 344 6.64 -11.57 -7.36
CA GLU A 344 7.69 -11.08 -8.27
C GLU A 344 8.04 -9.62 -7.99
N ASN A 345 7.04 -8.79 -7.71
CA ASN A 345 7.24 -7.38 -7.36
C ASN A 345 7.89 -7.19 -5.98
N GLN A 346 7.62 -8.06 -5.01
CA GLN A 346 8.33 -8.07 -3.72
C GLN A 346 9.81 -8.43 -3.90
N ILE A 347 10.10 -9.46 -4.69
CA ILE A 347 11.46 -9.89 -5.01
C ILE A 347 12.22 -8.79 -5.75
N ASP A 348 11.58 -8.16 -6.74
CA ASP A 348 12.17 -7.08 -7.55
C ASP A 348 12.61 -5.92 -6.66
N VAL A 349 11.77 -5.56 -5.70
CA VAL A 349 12.07 -4.47 -4.78
C VAL A 349 13.19 -4.80 -3.84
N ILE A 350 13.13 -5.95 -3.18
CA ILE A 350 14.17 -6.35 -2.24
C ILE A 350 15.52 -6.47 -2.94
N SER A 351 15.57 -7.15 -4.09
CA SER A 351 16.82 -7.37 -4.79
C SER A 351 17.41 -6.08 -5.36
N LYS A 352 16.59 -5.16 -5.90
CA LYS A 352 17.11 -3.88 -6.39
C LYS A 352 17.51 -2.95 -5.26
N ALA A 353 16.66 -2.80 -4.23
CA ALA A 353 16.87 -1.83 -3.16
C ALA A 353 18.10 -2.17 -2.31
N PHE A 354 18.26 -3.45 -1.93
CA PHE A 354 19.27 -3.88 -0.96
C PHE A 354 20.47 -4.58 -1.60
N LEU A 355 20.33 -5.21 -2.77
CA LEU A 355 21.43 -5.89 -3.46
C LEU A 355 21.86 -5.22 -4.77
N GLY A 356 21.09 -4.26 -5.29
CA GLY A 356 21.37 -3.64 -6.58
C GLY A 356 21.37 -4.65 -7.72
N LEU A 357 20.54 -5.69 -7.64
CA LEU A 357 20.43 -6.77 -8.63
C LEU A 357 19.00 -6.95 -9.13
N THR A 358 18.87 -7.45 -10.36
CA THR A 358 17.59 -7.74 -11.03
C THR A 358 17.19 -9.21 -10.91
N VAL A 359 17.07 -9.73 -9.68
CA VAL A 359 16.76 -11.16 -9.43
C VAL A 359 15.44 -11.60 -10.09
N SER A 360 14.41 -10.73 -10.10
CA SER A 360 13.13 -11.04 -10.75
C SER A 360 13.23 -11.34 -12.25
N CYS A 361 14.28 -10.86 -12.94
CA CYS A 361 14.51 -11.22 -14.35
C CYS A 361 14.89 -12.69 -14.54
N ALA A 362 15.26 -13.42 -13.47
CA ALA A 362 15.54 -14.85 -13.50
C ALA A 362 14.28 -15.72 -13.38
N ARG A 363 13.08 -15.13 -13.30
CA ARG A 363 11.80 -15.87 -13.17
C ARG A 363 11.61 -16.96 -14.23
N CYS A 364 11.95 -16.64 -15.49
CA CYS A 364 11.66 -17.52 -16.62
C CYS A 364 12.83 -18.43 -16.99
N HIS A 365 14.06 -18.03 -16.70
CA HIS A 365 15.28 -18.76 -17.00
C HIS A 365 16.42 -18.18 -16.18
N ASN A 366 17.57 -18.87 -16.09
CA ASN A 366 18.77 -18.32 -15.45
C ASN A 366 19.04 -16.92 -15.99
N HIS A 367 19.30 -15.97 -15.10
CA HIS A 367 19.39 -14.56 -15.45
C HIS A 367 20.29 -14.35 -16.66
N LYS A 368 19.91 -13.47 -17.58
CA LYS A 368 20.58 -13.41 -18.89
C LYS A 368 22.05 -13.04 -18.82
N PHE A 369 22.39 -12.16 -17.90
CA PHE A 369 23.74 -11.64 -17.74
C PHE A 369 24.32 -12.14 -16.43
N ASP A 370 23.64 -11.86 -15.32
CA ASP A 370 24.12 -12.09 -13.95
C ASP A 370 24.22 -13.54 -13.49
N ALA A 371 25.07 -13.78 -12.48
CA ALA A 371 25.29 -15.05 -11.81
C ALA A 371 24.11 -15.42 -10.90
N ILE A 372 22.90 -15.34 -11.45
CA ILE A 372 21.64 -15.56 -10.74
C ILE A 372 20.88 -16.66 -11.49
N SER A 373 20.64 -17.78 -10.82
CA SER A 373 19.92 -18.91 -11.41
C SER A 373 18.41 -18.67 -11.39
N GLN A 374 17.67 -19.44 -12.18
CA GLN A 374 16.22 -19.48 -12.04
C GLN A 374 15.81 -19.99 -10.65
N GLU A 375 16.59 -20.91 -10.09
CA GLU A 375 16.37 -21.42 -8.73
C GLU A 375 16.57 -20.32 -7.68
N ASP A 376 17.50 -19.38 -7.85
CA ASP A 376 17.63 -18.24 -6.93
C ASP A 376 16.33 -17.42 -6.82
N TYR A 377 15.67 -17.15 -7.96
CA TYR A 377 14.37 -16.48 -7.96
C TYR A 377 13.32 -17.30 -7.22
N HIS A 378 13.26 -18.61 -7.45
CA HIS A 378 12.29 -19.49 -6.82
C HIS A 378 12.57 -19.76 -5.33
N ALA A 379 13.83 -19.66 -4.90
CA ALA A 379 14.20 -19.68 -3.48
C ALA A 379 13.63 -18.45 -2.78
N PHE A 380 13.77 -17.26 -3.36
CA PHE A 380 13.14 -16.03 -2.86
C PHE A 380 11.61 -16.14 -2.90
N TYR A 381 11.03 -16.65 -3.98
CA TYR A 381 9.59 -16.88 -4.09
C TYR A 381 9.05 -17.79 -2.97
N SER A 382 9.79 -18.84 -2.62
CA SER A 382 9.44 -19.73 -1.52
C SER A 382 9.48 -19.03 -0.16
N ILE A 383 10.46 -18.15 0.08
CA ILE A 383 10.52 -17.32 1.29
C ILE A 383 9.31 -16.38 1.38
N MET A 384 9.03 -15.65 0.29
CA MET A 384 8.00 -14.61 0.27
C MET A 384 6.56 -15.17 0.27
N THR A 385 6.35 -16.41 -0.19
CA THR A 385 5.03 -17.06 -0.15
C THR A 385 4.78 -17.91 1.09
N SER A 386 5.79 -18.05 1.98
CA SER A 386 5.68 -18.73 3.28
C SER A 386 5.19 -17.79 4.41
N ASN A 387 4.49 -16.71 4.06
CA ASN A 387 3.89 -15.76 4.99
C ASN A 387 2.52 -15.30 4.47
N ARG A 388 1.67 -14.80 5.37
CA ARG A 388 0.31 -14.34 5.05
C ARG A 388 0.19 -12.83 5.21
N PRO A 389 -0.36 -12.10 4.23
CA PRO A 389 -0.70 -10.69 4.37
C PRO A 389 -1.55 -10.35 5.61
N ALA A 390 -1.17 -9.33 6.37
CA ALA A 390 -1.95 -8.94 7.56
C ALA A 390 -1.87 -7.44 7.90
N THR A 391 -2.71 -7.06 8.86
CA THR A 391 -2.55 -5.86 9.68
C THR A 391 -2.21 -6.33 11.08
N ILE A 392 -1.03 -5.96 11.59
CA ILE A 392 -0.46 -6.49 12.83
C ILE A 392 -0.59 -5.49 13.99
N ASP A 393 -0.65 -5.99 15.23
CA ASP A 393 -0.56 -5.18 16.45
C ASP A 393 0.91 -4.88 16.78
N VAL A 394 1.29 -3.61 16.63
CA VAL A 394 2.65 -3.11 16.84
C VAL A 394 2.83 -2.45 18.21
N ASN A 395 1.95 -2.69 19.18
CA ASN A 395 2.21 -2.27 20.56
C ASN A 395 3.46 -2.96 21.13
N THR A 396 4.14 -2.31 22.08
CA THR A 396 5.20 -2.97 22.88
C THR A 396 4.66 -4.21 23.62
N PRO A 397 5.51 -5.22 23.89
CA PRO A 397 5.09 -6.40 24.63
C PRO A 397 4.41 -6.08 25.98
N GLU A 398 4.96 -5.13 26.75
CA GLU A 398 4.35 -4.69 28.01
C GLU A 398 2.92 -4.15 27.80
N ARG A 399 2.75 -3.31 26.78
CA ARG A 399 1.47 -2.68 26.47
C ARG A 399 0.43 -3.70 25.97
N ARG A 400 0.86 -4.70 25.19
CA ARG A 400 0.02 -5.82 24.74
C ARG A 400 -0.43 -6.70 25.91
N GLU A 401 0.42 -6.88 26.91
CA GLU A 401 0.16 -7.78 28.05
C GLU A 401 -0.42 -7.07 29.28
N LYS A 402 -0.73 -5.77 29.18
CA LYS A 402 -1.24 -4.95 30.27
C LYS A 402 -2.43 -5.62 30.97
N ASN A 403 -2.30 -5.82 32.28
CA ASN A 403 -3.31 -6.40 33.17
C ASN A 403 -3.76 -7.85 32.86
N LYS A 404 -3.24 -8.54 31.84
CA LYS A 404 -3.70 -9.90 31.46
C LYS A 404 -3.58 -10.91 32.59
N ILE A 405 -2.43 -10.96 33.27
CA ILE A 405 -2.19 -11.88 34.39
C ILE A 405 -3.16 -11.61 35.54
N THR A 406 -3.40 -10.33 35.90
CA THR A 406 -4.27 -9.95 37.01
C THR A 406 -5.73 -10.25 36.69
N LEU A 407 -6.20 -9.93 35.48
CA LEU A 407 -7.56 -10.28 35.03
C LEU A 407 -7.78 -11.79 35.04
N ALA A 408 -6.80 -12.58 34.57
CA ALA A 408 -6.86 -14.03 34.61
C ALA A 408 -7.01 -14.59 36.03
N LYS A 409 -6.37 -13.96 37.03
CA LYS A 409 -6.49 -14.33 38.46
C LYS A 409 -7.85 -13.96 39.09
N LEU A 410 -8.49 -12.88 38.63
CA LEU A 410 -9.80 -12.46 39.14
C LEU A 410 -10.95 -13.35 38.64
N LYS A 411 -10.85 -13.88 37.41
CA LYS A 411 -11.92 -14.69 36.81
C LYS A 411 -12.35 -15.89 37.67
N PRO A 412 -11.45 -16.77 38.16
CA PRO A 412 -11.86 -17.88 39.02
C PRO A 412 -12.63 -17.46 40.28
N GLN A 413 -12.29 -16.30 40.87
CA GLN A 413 -12.99 -15.77 42.05
C GLN A 413 -14.40 -15.30 41.69
N ILE A 414 -14.55 -14.59 40.56
CA ILE A 414 -15.86 -14.16 40.03
C ILE A 414 -16.74 -15.39 39.71
N ARG A 415 -16.14 -16.43 39.10
CA ARG A 415 -16.82 -17.71 38.83
C ARG A 415 -17.34 -18.35 40.11
N GLN A 416 -16.52 -18.41 41.17
CA GLN A 416 -16.92 -18.97 42.46
C GLN A 416 -18.08 -18.18 43.07
N ALA A 417 -17.97 -16.86 43.14
CA ALA A 417 -19.01 -16.00 43.71
C ALA A 417 -20.36 -16.12 42.97
N LEU A 418 -20.36 -16.12 41.63
CA LEU A 418 -21.58 -16.36 40.84
C LEU A 418 -22.14 -17.76 41.05
N ALA A 419 -21.30 -18.79 41.04
CA ALA A 419 -21.75 -20.17 41.22
C ALA A 419 -22.40 -20.38 42.59
N ASP A 420 -21.83 -19.79 43.66
CA ASP A 420 -22.38 -19.90 45.00
C ASP A 420 -23.73 -19.18 45.13
N GLN A 421 -23.90 -18.05 44.43
CA GLN A 421 -25.20 -17.38 44.33
C GLN A 421 -26.22 -18.24 43.58
N TRP A 422 -25.88 -18.75 42.40
CA TRP A 422 -26.78 -19.61 41.63
C TRP A 422 -27.17 -20.88 42.36
N LEU A 423 -26.27 -21.47 43.17
CA LEU A 423 -26.60 -22.65 43.98
C LEU A 423 -27.66 -22.38 45.06
N LYS A 424 -27.82 -21.13 45.51
CA LYS A 424 -28.92 -20.72 46.40
C LYS A 424 -30.24 -20.66 45.62
N GLU A 425 -30.23 -20.00 44.46
CA GLU A 425 -31.41 -19.79 43.58
C GLU A 425 -31.97 -21.09 42.99
N VAL A 426 -31.10 -22.09 42.76
CA VAL A 426 -31.51 -23.41 42.25
C VAL A 426 -32.58 -24.09 43.11
N ARG A 427 -32.65 -23.75 44.41
CA ARG A 427 -33.66 -24.31 45.33
C ARG A 427 -35.08 -23.89 44.94
N ASP A 428 -35.22 -22.74 44.28
CA ASP A 428 -36.51 -22.15 43.91
C ASP A 428 -36.99 -22.56 42.52
N ILE A 429 -36.10 -23.14 41.68
CA ILE A 429 -36.43 -23.58 40.31
C ILE A 429 -37.69 -24.45 40.26
N PRO A 430 -37.89 -25.48 41.12
CA PRO A 430 -39.10 -26.29 41.06
C PRO A 430 -40.38 -25.48 41.29
N ALA A 431 -40.34 -24.49 42.20
CA ALA A 431 -41.47 -23.60 42.45
C ALA A 431 -41.69 -22.64 41.26
N LYS A 432 -40.62 -22.05 40.72
CA LYS A 432 -40.68 -21.18 39.53
C LYS A 432 -41.19 -21.89 38.27
N LEU A 433 -40.95 -23.19 38.15
CA LEU A 433 -41.49 -24.02 37.07
C LEU A 433 -42.96 -24.39 37.29
N GLY A 434 -43.34 -24.71 38.53
CA GLY A 434 -44.71 -25.10 38.91
C GLY A 434 -45.70 -23.94 38.86
N GLU A 435 -45.29 -22.76 39.31
CA GLU A 435 -46.08 -21.52 39.30
C GLU A 435 -45.31 -20.41 38.57
N PRO A 436 -45.19 -20.49 37.23
CA PRO A 436 -44.35 -19.57 36.49
C PRO A 436 -44.97 -18.18 36.38
N SER A 437 -44.16 -17.15 36.66
CA SER A 437 -44.52 -15.74 36.52
C SER A 437 -43.43 -14.96 35.77
N GLY A 438 -43.79 -13.78 35.25
CA GLY A 438 -42.88 -12.89 34.53
C GLY A 438 -42.07 -13.61 33.43
N ARG A 439 -40.74 -13.48 33.49
CA ARG A 439 -39.82 -14.01 32.48
C ARG A 439 -39.84 -15.55 32.40
N TRP A 440 -40.01 -16.26 33.51
CA TRP A 440 -40.14 -17.73 33.50
C TRP A 440 -41.36 -18.17 32.70
N LYS A 441 -42.52 -17.53 32.91
CA LYS A 441 -43.75 -17.84 32.15
C LYS A 441 -43.55 -17.60 30.66
N GLN A 442 -43.02 -16.42 30.30
CA GLN A 442 -42.78 -16.05 28.90
C GLN A 442 -41.89 -17.06 28.18
N LEU A 443 -40.77 -17.47 28.79
CA LEU A 443 -39.81 -18.39 28.18
C LEU A 443 -40.35 -19.82 28.06
N ILE A 444 -41.09 -20.30 29.07
CA ILE A 444 -41.73 -21.61 29.00
C ILE A 444 -42.80 -21.61 27.91
N ASP A 445 -43.66 -20.59 27.85
CA ASP A 445 -44.73 -20.51 26.83
C ASP A 445 -44.15 -20.43 25.40
N GLY A 446 -42.98 -19.82 25.25
CA GLY A 446 -42.24 -19.72 23.98
C GLY A 446 -41.36 -20.91 23.61
N ALA A 447 -41.14 -21.90 24.51
CA ALA A 447 -40.21 -23.01 24.31
C ALA A 447 -40.75 -24.11 23.37
N LYS A 448 -41.07 -23.75 22.12
CA LYS A 448 -41.63 -24.67 21.11
C LYS A 448 -40.58 -25.50 20.37
N ASP A 449 -39.36 -24.99 20.25
CA ASP A 449 -38.22 -25.67 19.61
C ASP A 449 -37.63 -26.75 20.54
N ASN A 450 -37.34 -27.94 20.02
CA ASN A 450 -36.83 -29.06 20.82
C ASN A 450 -35.41 -28.84 21.37
N LYS A 451 -34.62 -27.95 20.77
CA LYS A 451 -33.29 -27.53 21.26
C LYS A 451 -33.40 -26.58 22.46
N ASN A 452 -34.58 -26.02 22.74
CA ASN A 452 -34.76 -25.15 23.89
C ASN A 452 -34.75 -25.97 25.20
N PRO A 453 -33.91 -25.63 26.19
CA PRO A 453 -33.86 -26.33 27.48
C PRO A 453 -35.21 -26.46 28.20
N LEU A 454 -36.15 -25.52 28.03
CA LEU A 454 -37.48 -25.56 28.66
C LEU A 454 -38.55 -26.31 27.83
N HIS A 455 -38.20 -26.87 26.66
CA HIS A 455 -39.15 -27.52 25.77
C HIS A 455 -39.87 -28.71 26.41
N ALA A 456 -39.12 -29.59 27.09
CA ALA A 456 -39.70 -30.74 27.78
C ALA A 456 -40.69 -30.28 28.86
N TRP A 457 -40.37 -29.23 29.63
CA TRP A 457 -41.31 -28.64 30.59
C TRP A 457 -42.57 -28.08 29.92
N HIS A 458 -42.40 -27.32 28.83
CA HIS A 458 -43.51 -26.75 28.06
C HIS A 458 -44.53 -27.82 27.64
N LYS A 459 -44.04 -28.96 27.12
CA LYS A 459 -44.88 -30.08 26.67
C LYS A 459 -45.55 -30.85 27.82
N LEU A 460 -44.86 -31.02 28.94
CA LEU A 460 -45.27 -31.96 29.99
C LEU A 460 -45.98 -31.32 31.19
N ARG A 461 -45.86 -30.00 31.41
CA ARG A 461 -46.39 -29.33 32.63
C ARG A 461 -47.91 -29.49 32.83
N LEU A 462 -48.67 -29.68 31.75
CA LEU A 462 -50.14 -29.88 31.79
C LEU A 462 -50.56 -31.36 31.61
N ALA A 463 -49.62 -32.26 31.28
CA ALA A 463 -49.92 -33.68 31.09
C ALA A 463 -50.02 -34.41 32.45
N LYS A 464 -50.95 -35.36 32.57
CA LYS A 464 -51.18 -36.15 33.79
C LYS A 464 -51.35 -37.64 33.44
N GLY A 465 -51.05 -38.53 34.39
CA GLY A 465 -51.22 -39.97 34.24
C GLY A 465 -50.46 -40.55 33.03
N GLU A 466 -51.08 -41.47 32.31
CA GLU A 466 -50.50 -42.13 31.12
C GLU A 466 -50.05 -41.15 30.04
N LYS A 467 -50.79 -40.05 29.82
CA LYS A 467 -50.43 -39.03 28.83
C LYS A 467 -49.09 -38.37 29.13
N PHE A 468 -48.72 -38.23 30.41
CA PHE A 468 -47.40 -37.72 30.80
C PHE A 468 -46.30 -38.70 30.40
N VAL A 469 -46.48 -39.99 30.73
CA VAL A 469 -45.50 -41.06 30.45
C VAL A 469 -45.28 -41.18 28.94
N GLN A 470 -46.35 -41.31 28.15
CA GLN A 470 -46.26 -41.40 26.68
C GLN A 470 -45.56 -40.19 26.05
N THR A 471 -45.87 -38.98 26.52
CA THR A 471 -45.23 -37.76 26.00
C THR A 471 -43.75 -37.70 26.39
N TRP A 472 -43.38 -38.18 27.59
CA TRP A 472 -41.98 -38.26 28.00
C TRP A 472 -41.22 -39.31 27.18
N GLU A 473 -41.77 -40.51 26.99
CA GLU A 473 -41.19 -41.57 26.15
C GLU A 473 -40.94 -41.07 24.73
N GLN A 474 -41.89 -40.33 24.15
CA GLN A 474 -41.70 -39.69 22.84
C GLN A 474 -40.49 -38.74 22.85
N LEU A 475 -40.44 -37.80 23.80
CA LEU A 475 -39.34 -36.83 23.91
C LEU A 475 -38.00 -37.50 24.19
N ALA A 476 -37.97 -38.56 25.00
CA ALA A 476 -36.78 -39.35 25.29
C ALA A 476 -36.30 -40.12 24.05
N GLY A 477 -37.22 -40.66 23.26
CA GLY A 477 -36.91 -41.29 21.96
C GLY A 477 -36.37 -40.29 20.94
N GLU A 478 -36.94 -39.08 20.87
CA GLU A 478 -36.42 -37.98 20.03
C GLU A 478 -35.00 -37.58 20.46
N PHE A 479 -34.76 -37.43 21.78
CA PHE A 479 -33.44 -37.15 22.32
C PHE A 479 -32.43 -38.26 22.00
N ALA A 480 -32.80 -39.54 22.16
CA ALA A 480 -31.93 -40.68 21.88
C ALA A 480 -31.48 -40.70 20.42
N LYS A 481 -32.42 -40.51 19.48
CA LYS A 481 -32.12 -40.39 18.03
C LYS A 481 -31.22 -39.19 17.73
N SER A 482 -31.48 -38.04 18.35
CA SER A 482 -30.66 -36.85 18.17
C SER A 482 -29.23 -37.03 18.73
N LYS A 483 -29.10 -37.74 19.86
CA LYS A 483 -27.81 -38.08 20.45
C LYS A 483 -27.00 -39.02 19.54
N GLU A 484 -27.63 -40.06 19.01
CA GLU A 484 -27.00 -40.98 18.05
C GLU A 484 -26.55 -40.22 16.79
N SER A 485 -27.39 -39.32 16.26
CA SER A 485 -27.04 -38.45 15.13
C SER A 485 -25.86 -37.52 15.44
N LEU A 486 -25.80 -36.94 16.64
CA LEU A 486 -24.69 -36.10 17.09
C LEU A 486 -23.38 -36.89 17.19
N GLU A 487 -23.43 -38.09 17.77
CA GLU A 487 -22.27 -38.97 17.89
C GLU A 487 -21.78 -39.44 16.52
N ALA A 488 -22.69 -39.82 15.62
CA ALA A 488 -22.37 -40.14 14.24
C ALA A 488 -21.75 -38.95 13.49
N GLN A 489 -22.26 -37.72 13.70
CA GLN A 489 -21.66 -36.50 13.16
C GLN A 489 -20.26 -36.24 13.73
N ARG A 490 -20.03 -36.47 15.02
CA ARG A 490 -18.71 -36.33 15.67
C ARG A 490 -17.69 -37.33 15.14
N GLN A 491 -18.10 -38.57 14.84
CA GLN A 491 -17.22 -39.62 14.34
C GLN A 491 -17.03 -39.60 12.81
N ARG A 492 -17.85 -38.83 12.07
CA ARG A 492 -17.78 -38.77 10.61
C ARG A 492 -16.42 -38.24 10.12
N LYS A 493 -15.84 -38.95 9.16
CA LYS A 493 -14.63 -38.53 8.44
C LYS A 493 -15.00 -37.50 7.37
N TYR A 494 -14.33 -36.36 7.42
CA TYR A 494 -14.40 -35.27 6.45
C TYR A 494 -13.04 -35.10 5.78
N ALA A 495 -12.98 -34.40 4.63
CA ALA A 495 -11.72 -34.17 3.92
C ALA A 495 -10.70 -33.41 4.79
N GLN A 496 -11.20 -32.42 5.52
CA GLN A 496 -10.48 -31.72 6.60
C GLN A 496 -11.44 -31.52 7.77
N ARG A 497 -10.93 -31.63 9.00
CA ARG A 497 -11.72 -31.38 10.22
C ARG A 497 -10.81 -30.95 11.36
N TRP A 498 -11.18 -29.84 12.01
CA TRP A 498 -10.57 -29.37 13.24
C TRP A 498 -11.67 -29.23 14.30
N GLN A 499 -11.58 -30.04 15.35
CA GLN A 499 -12.56 -30.08 16.44
C GLN A 499 -11.91 -29.68 17.75
N PHE A 500 -11.85 -28.38 18.00
CA PHE A 500 -11.16 -27.85 19.18
C PHE A 500 -11.74 -28.39 20.50
N SER A 501 -13.04 -28.69 20.53
CA SER A 501 -13.71 -29.23 21.72
C SER A 501 -13.29 -30.65 22.11
N LEU A 502 -12.74 -31.45 21.18
CA LEU A 502 -12.42 -32.87 21.38
C LEU A 502 -10.93 -33.18 21.22
N ASP A 503 -10.24 -32.45 20.35
CA ASP A 503 -8.84 -32.68 20.02
C ASP A 503 -8.07 -31.36 20.07
N SER A 504 -7.42 -31.10 21.20
CA SER A 504 -6.61 -29.89 21.37
C SER A 504 -5.36 -29.90 20.48
N LEU A 505 -4.85 -31.07 20.08
CA LEU A 505 -3.69 -31.18 19.18
C LEU A 505 -4.02 -30.71 17.77
N SER A 506 -5.31 -30.69 17.39
CA SER A 506 -5.75 -30.11 16.12
C SER A 506 -5.53 -28.60 16.01
N PHE A 507 -5.19 -27.91 17.10
CA PHE A 507 -4.92 -26.48 17.12
C PHE A 507 -3.45 -26.13 16.82
N ASP A 508 -2.51 -26.99 17.15
CA ASP A 508 -1.07 -26.76 16.98
C ASP A 508 -0.64 -26.25 15.58
N PRO A 509 -1.21 -26.71 14.44
CA PRO A 509 -0.79 -26.24 13.13
C PRO A 509 -1.44 -24.92 12.69
N TRP A 510 -2.34 -24.34 13.49
CA TRP A 510 -3.03 -23.08 13.13
C TRP A 510 -2.11 -21.88 13.27
N VAL A 511 -2.21 -20.95 12.32
CA VAL A 511 -1.54 -19.65 12.39
C VAL A 511 -2.40 -18.71 13.23
N ILE A 512 -1.82 -18.18 14.30
CA ILE A 512 -2.47 -17.22 15.19
C ILE A 512 -1.68 -15.92 15.31
N ASP A 513 -2.39 -14.82 15.45
CA ASP A 513 -1.81 -13.52 15.78
C ASP A 513 -2.75 -12.72 16.70
N GLY A 514 -2.19 -11.71 17.37
CA GLY A 514 -2.87 -10.87 18.35
C GLY A 514 -2.75 -11.39 19.78
N ASN A 515 -2.96 -10.50 20.76
CA ASN A 515 -2.84 -10.79 22.18
C ASN A 515 -4.11 -11.41 22.82
N GLY A 516 -5.16 -11.61 22.03
CA GLY A 516 -6.42 -12.23 22.46
C GLY A 516 -6.42 -13.76 22.40
N LEU A 517 -5.44 -14.35 21.72
CA LEU A 517 -5.21 -15.79 21.59
C LEU A 517 -3.88 -16.15 22.25
N ASP A 518 -3.82 -17.29 22.93
CA ASP A 518 -2.63 -17.73 23.69
C ASP A 518 -2.06 -19.08 23.23
N GLY A 519 -2.48 -19.56 22.05
CA GLY A 519 -2.06 -20.86 21.54
C GLY A 519 -2.71 -22.05 22.26
N THR A 520 -3.73 -21.82 23.09
CA THR A 520 -4.48 -22.90 23.75
C THR A 520 -5.97 -22.91 23.40
N VAL A 521 -6.59 -24.10 23.51
CA VAL A 521 -8.04 -24.24 23.45
C VAL A 521 -8.64 -24.02 24.84
N ALA A 522 -9.62 -23.13 24.94
CA ALA A 522 -10.33 -22.90 26.19
C ALA A 522 -11.22 -24.11 26.55
N LYS A 523 -11.22 -24.50 27.82
CA LYS A 523 -12.07 -25.59 28.34
C LYS A 523 -13.54 -25.19 28.40
N SER A 524 -14.45 -26.17 28.30
CA SER A 524 -15.88 -25.96 28.49
C SER A 524 -16.17 -25.32 29.86
N GLY A 525 -17.05 -24.31 29.88
CA GLY A 525 -17.28 -23.46 31.04
C GLY A 525 -16.35 -22.22 31.11
N ALA A 526 -15.54 -21.98 30.07
CA ALA A 526 -14.91 -20.68 29.87
C ALA A 526 -15.98 -19.57 29.80
N PHE A 527 -15.62 -18.35 30.17
CA PHE A 527 -16.54 -17.23 30.18
C PHE A 527 -15.76 -15.91 30.09
N ARG A 528 -16.44 -14.84 29.71
CA ARG A 528 -15.93 -13.48 29.73
C ARG A 528 -16.68 -12.67 30.78
N VAL A 529 -15.96 -11.83 31.52
CA VAL A 529 -16.55 -10.76 32.35
C VAL A 529 -16.74 -9.52 31.47
N LEU A 530 -17.94 -8.95 31.51
CA LEU A 530 -18.29 -7.75 30.74
C LEU A 530 -17.65 -6.51 31.37
N SER A 531 -17.05 -5.67 30.53
CA SER A 531 -16.34 -4.45 30.95
C SER A 531 -17.27 -3.35 31.49
N SER A 532 -18.57 -3.42 31.21
CA SER A 532 -19.57 -2.48 31.72
C SER A 532 -20.98 -3.11 31.75
N GLY A 533 -21.96 -2.34 32.25
CA GLY A 533 -23.37 -2.71 32.25
C GLY A 533 -23.84 -3.51 33.47
N GLU A 534 -25.11 -3.91 33.45
CA GLU A 534 -25.77 -4.60 34.57
C GLU A 534 -25.49 -6.10 34.61
N ARG A 535 -24.94 -6.68 33.53
CA ARG A 535 -24.57 -8.10 33.49
C ARG A 535 -23.11 -8.32 33.89
N VAL A 536 -22.81 -9.38 34.64
CA VAL A 536 -21.43 -9.73 35.00
C VAL A 536 -20.73 -10.48 33.88
N ILE A 537 -21.32 -11.56 33.39
CA ILE A 537 -20.76 -12.37 32.31
C ILE A 537 -21.64 -12.33 31.07
N ASP A 538 -21.06 -12.47 29.89
CA ASP A 538 -21.85 -12.55 28.65
C ASP A 538 -22.45 -13.95 28.45
N ALA A 539 -21.64 -14.98 28.69
CA ALA A 539 -21.94 -16.35 28.36
C ALA A 539 -21.13 -17.36 29.17
N VAL A 540 -21.65 -18.59 29.29
CA VAL A 540 -20.89 -19.79 29.63
C VAL A 540 -20.57 -20.55 28.34
N LEU A 541 -19.31 -20.56 27.95
CA LEU A 541 -18.86 -21.00 26.63
C LEU A 541 -18.54 -22.50 26.62
N PRO A 542 -18.80 -23.22 25.51
CA PRO A 542 -18.23 -24.54 25.27
C PRO A 542 -16.70 -24.48 25.11
N ALA A 543 -16.06 -25.62 24.93
CA ALA A 543 -14.64 -25.67 24.61
C ALA A 543 -14.38 -25.14 23.19
N GLY A 544 -13.36 -24.31 23.02
CA GLY A 544 -13.07 -23.67 21.73
C GLY A 544 -12.01 -22.58 21.82
N VAL A 545 -11.74 -21.94 20.69
CA VAL A 545 -10.76 -20.85 20.55
C VAL A 545 -11.50 -19.52 20.58
N TYR A 546 -11.14 -18.61 21.48
CA TYR A 546 -11.88 -17.37 21.74
C TYR A 546 -10.95 -16.17 21.88
N SER A 547 -11.16 -15.11 21.11
CA SER A 547 -10.29 -13.92 21.12
C SER A 547 -10.51 -12.96 22.31
N HIS A 548 -11.53 -13.20 23.14
CA HIS A 548 -12.10 -12.20 24.05
C HIS A 548 -12.24 -12.64 25.51
N LEU A 549 -11.58 -13.73 25.91
CA LEU A 549 -11.77 -14.29 27.24
C LEU A 549 -11.41 -13.30 28.36
N LEU A 550 -10.46 -12.39 28.12
CA LEU A 550 -10.05 -11.36 29.07
C LEU A 550 -10.61 -9.97 28.72
N SER A 551 -10.53 -9.56 27.46
CA SER A 551 -11.07 -8.28 26.98
C SER A 551 -11.44 -8.41 25.51
N ASP A 552 -12.44 -7.66 25.04
CA ASP A 552 -12.73 -7.53 23.60
C ASP A 552 -11.92 -6.44 22.90
N LYS A 553 -11.04 -5.74 23.63
CA LYS A 553 -10.03 -4.84 23.05
C LYS A 553 -8.84 -5.60 22.48
N HIS A 554 -8.65 -6.87 22.86
CA HIS A 554 -7.55 -7.68 22.37
C HIS A 554 -7.76 -8.08 20.91
N ALA A 555 -6.68 -8.00 20.13
CA ALA A 555 -6.66 -8.43 18.74
C ALA A 555 -6.66 -9.97 18.65
N GLY A 556 -7.30 -10.51 17.62
CA GLY A 556 -7.26 -11.94 17.33
C GLY A 556 -7.33 -12.23 15.83
N VAL A 557 -6.39 -13.04 15.36
CA VAL A 557 -6.37 -13.65 14.03
C VAL A 557 -6.26 -15.15 14.22
N LEU A 558 -7.21 -15.90 13.68
CA LEU A 558 -7.21 -17.35 13.66
C LEU A 558 -7.26 -17.82 12.21
N SER A 559 -6.21 -18.51 11.77
CA SER A 559 -6.04 -18.87 10.36
C SER A 559 -5.63 -20.34 10.23
N SER A 560 -6.35 -21.11 9.41
CA SER A 560 -6.13 -22.56 9.31
C SER A 560 -4.82 -22.90 8.60
N PRO A 561 -4.32 -24.14 8.72
CA PRO A 561 -3.39 -24.70 7.75
C PRO A 561 -3.90 -24.53 6.31
N VAL A 562 -2.99 -24.47 5.33
CA VAL A 562 -3.37 -24.50 3.91
C VAL A 562 -3.81 -25.91 3.53
N PHE A 563 -4.87 -26.00 2.73
CA PHE A 563 -5.32 -27.23 2.10
C PHE A 563 -5.77 -27.00 0.66
N LYS A 564 -5.73 -28.06 -0.15
CA LYS A 564 -6.20 -28.03 -1.54
C LYS A 564 -7.72 -28.10 -1.60
N ALA A 565 -8.33 -27.20 -2.35
CA ALA A 565 -9.76 -27.30 -2.66
C ALA A 565 -10.03 -28.32 -3.77
N GLU A 566 -11.17 -29.00 -3.68
CA GLU A 566 -11.64 -29.95 -4.70
C GLU A 566 -13.06 -29.61 -5.16
N LYS A 567 -13.46 -30.17 -6.31
CA LYS A 567 -14.80 -29.98 -6.86
C LYS A 567 -15.87 -30.46 -5.87
N GLY A 568 -16.97 -29.71 -5.81
CA GLY A 568 -18.12 -30.04 -4.95
C GLY A 568 -17.91 -29.84 -3.44
N GLN A 569 -16.73 -29.40 -2.99
CA GLN A 569 -16.45 -29.19 -1.58
C GLN A 569 -17.10 -27.92 -1.01
N LYS A 570 -17.52 -28.01 0.26
CA LYS A 570 -18.02 -26.88 1.06
C LYS A 570 -17.27 -26.79 2.39
N LEU A 571 -16.81 -25.58 2.71
CA LEU A 571 -16.17 -25.27 3.98
C LEU A 571 -17.23 -24.81 4.99
N TYR A 572 -17.17 -25.34 6.21
CA TYR A 572 -18.04 -25.00 7.33
C TYR A 572 -17.21 -24.59 8.55
N VAL A 573 -17.58 -23.49 9.21
CA VAL A 573 -17.02 -23.03 10.47
C VAL A 573 -18.14 -22.78 11.49
N ARG A 574 -18.05 -23.40 12.67
CA ARG A 574 -18.94 -23.13 13.79
C ARG A 574 -18.40 -21.98 14.62
N VAL A 575 -19.01 -20.82 14.43
CA VAL A 575 -18.50 -19.53 14.93
C VAL A 575 -19.57 -18.75 15.68
N VAL A 576 -19.15 -18.04 16.73
CA VAL A 576 -19.86 -16.94 17.38
C VAL A 576 -19.01 -15.69 17.27
N ALA A 577 -19.59 -14.55 16.95
CA ALA A 577 -18.82 -13.32 16.85
C ALA A 577 -19.67 -12.05 16.95
N ASN A 578 -19.04 -10.97 17.40
CA ASN A 578 -19.65 -9.65 17.51
C ASN A 578 -18.67 -8.55 17.06
N GLY A 579 -19.17 -7.34 16.82
CA GLY A 579 -18.34 -6.17 16.52
C GLY A 579 -17.82 -6.11 15.09
N GLY A 580 -18.29 -6.95 14.17
CA GLY A 580 -17.93 -6.89 12.75
C GLY A 580 -16.72 -7.73 12.36
N VAL A 581 -16.41 -8.77 13.16
CA VAL A 581 -15.49 -9.87 12.82
C VAL A 581 -15.74 -10.35 11.40
N MET A 582 -14.65 -10.65 10.71
CA MET A 582 -14.71 -11.27 9.40
C MET A 582 -14.35 -12.74 9.50
N ALA A 583 -15.20 -13.59 8.91
CA ALA A 583 -14.88 -14.97 8.61
C ALA A 583 -14.92 -15.15 7.08
N ARG A 584 -13.92 -15.81 6.51
CA ARG A 584 -13.79 -16.04 5.06
C ARG A 584 -12.85 -17.20 4.78
N TYR A 585 -12.93 -17.76 3.57
CA TYR A 585 -11.79 -18.47 3.00
C TYR A 585 -10.91 -17.49 2.22
N VAL A 586 -9.64 -17.83 2.08
CA VAL A 586 -8.64 -17.09 1.32
C VAL A 586 -8.00 -18.05 0.34
N VAL A 587 -7.90 -17.64 -0.91
CA VAL A 587 -7.32 -18.43 -2.00
C VAL A 587 -5.99 -17.79 -2.34
N GLN A 588 -4.90 -18.56 -2.32
CA GLN A 588 -3.56 -18.08 -2.69
C GLN A 588 -3.18 -16.73 -2.04
N ASN A 589 -3.51 -16.54 -0.75
CA ASN A 589 -3.28 -15.30 0.02
C ASN A 589 -3.92 -14.02 -0.56
N TYR A 590 -4.93 -14.13 -1.43
CA TYR A 590 -5.61 -12.97 -2.00
C TYR A 590 -6.43 -12.18 -0.96
N THR A 591 -6.14 -10.90 -0.78
CA THR A 591 -6.64 -10.16 0.40
C THR A 591 -8.00 -9.47 0.24
N ARG A 592 -8.55 -9.36 -0.97
CA ARG A 592 -9.76 -8.57 -1.20
C ARG A 592 -11.01 -9.45 -1.26
N ASN A 593 -12.17 -8.81 -1.36
CA ASN A 593 -13.45 -9.47 -1.61
C ASN A 593 -13.81 -9.44 -3.09
N GLY A 594 -14.83 -10.24 -3.45
CA GLY A 594 -15.38 -10.32 -4.80
C GLY A 594 -16.45 -11.41 -4.87
N THR A 595 -17.10 -11.57 -6.02
CA THR A 595 -18.16 -12.57 -6.22
C THR A 595 -17.68 -13.99 -5.91
N VAL A 596 -16.45 -14.32 -6.32
CA VAL A 596 -15.78 -15.60 -6.06
C VAL A 596 -14.83 -15.56 -4.85
N TYR A 597 -14.83 -14.45 -4.11
CA TYR A 597 -14.08 -14.24 -2.86
C TYR A 597 -15.03 -13.71 -1.75
N PRO A 598 -16.01 -14.53 -1.33
CA PRO A 598 -17.04 -14.10 -0.39
C PRO A 598 -16.45 -13.82 0.99
N THR A 599 -17.03 -12.84 1.67
CA THR A 599 -16.67 -12.51 3.06
C THR A 599 -17.93 -12.47 3.92
N SER A 600 -17.87 -12.99 5.14
CA SER A 600 -18.98 -12.95 6.09
C SER A 600 -18.62 -12.06 7.26
N ARG A 601 -19.35 -10.94 7.42
CA ARG A 601 -19.19 -10.05 8.58
C ARG A 601 -20.20 -10.39 9.68
N LEU A 602 -19.71 -10.79 10.84
CA LEU A 602 -20.51 -11.29 11.97
C LEU A 602 -20.64 -10.23 13.08
N ARG A 603 -21.86 -10.00 13.57
CA ARG A 603 -22.20 -8.80 14.38
C ARG A 603 -23.24 -9.01 15.48
N ASP A 604 -23.70 -10.24 15.72
CA ASP A 604 -24.87 -10.47 16.57
C ASP A 604 -24.60 -11.37 17.80
N GLY A 605 -23.38 -11.86 17.97
CA GLY A 605 -23.01 -12.69 19.12
C GLY A 605 -23.77 -14.02 19.19
N LYS A 606 -24.29 -14.51 18.05
CA LYS A 606 -25.02 -15.79 17.96
C LYS A 606 -24.16 -16.88 17.33
N TRP A 607 -24.22 -18.07 17.93
CA TRP A 607 -23.64 -19.28 17.34
C TRP A 607 -24.31 -19.62 16.01
N ARG A 608 -23.51 -20.03 15.03
CA ARG A 608 -23.97 -20.55 13.75
C ARG A 608 -22.93 -21.45 13.09
N TRP A 609 -23.39 -22.27 12.15
CA TRP A 609 -22.54 -22.81 11.09
C TRP A 609 -22.51 -21.83 9.93
N GLN A 610 -21.37 -21.15 9.75
CA GLN A 610 -21.12 -20.35 8.55
C GLN A 610 -20.49 -21.25 7.50
N SER A 611 -20.95 -21.16 6.25
CA SER A 611 -20.48 -22.03 5.17
C SER A 611 -20.20 -21.29 3.87
N TRP A 612 -19.31 -21.84 3.06
CA TRP A 612 -19.03 -21.39 1.70
C TRP A 612 -18.80 -22.55 0.75
N ASN A 613 -19.15 -22.37 -0.52
CA ASN A 613 -18.74 -23.27 -1.59
C ASN A 613 -17.32 -22.89 -2.03
N ILE A 614 -16.40 -23.85 -1.98
CA ILE A 614 -14.99 -23.66 -2.37
C ILE A 614 -14.65 -24.40 -3.67
N GLY A 615 -15.59 -25.17 -4.23
CA GLY A 615 -15.34 -25.99 -5.42
C GLY A 615 -15.05 -25.21 -6.71
N TYR A 616 -15.32 -23.89 -6.74
CA TYR A 616 -14.88 -23.02 -7.85
C TYR A 616 -13.35 -22.99 -7.97
N TRP A 617 -12.65 -23.10 -6.84
CA TRP A 617 -11.20 -23.00 -6.72
C TRP A 617 -10.51 -24.37 -6.68
N ALA A 618 -11.12 -25.39 -7.30
CA ALA A 618 -10.57 -26.74 -7.28
C ALA A 618 -9.13 -26.77 -7.84
N GLY A 619 -8.18 -27.27 -7.06
CA GLY A 619 -6.74 -27.31 -7.38
C GLY A 619 -5.92 -26.19 -6.71
N ASP A 620 -6.56 -25.11 -6.25
CA ASP A 620 -5.88 -24.01 -5.55
C ASP A 620 -5.67 -24.29 -4.06
N ASP A 621 -4.66 -23.61 -3.52
CA ASP A 621 -4.39 -23.55 -2.09
C ASP A 621 -5.38 -22.59 -1.42
N ILE A 622 -6.07 -23.09 -0.39
CA ILE A 622 -7.03 -22.33 0.41
C ILE A 622 -6.72 -22.46 1.89
N HIS A 623 -7.00 -21.39 2.65
CA HIS A 623 -7.09 -21.44 4.10
C HIS A 623 -8.31 -20.66 4.61
N LEU A 624 -8.79 -20.99 5.81
CA LEU A 624 -9.82 -20.23 6.53
C LEU A 624 -9.16 -19.09 7.32
N GLU A 625 -9.79 -17.92 7.35
CA GLU A 625 -9.46 -16.84 8.27
C GLU A 625 -10.68 -16.39 9.06
N VAL A 626 -10.51 -16.25 10.37
CA VAL A 626 -11.44 -15.57 11.28
C VAL A 626 -10.66 -14.50 12.05
N THR A 627 -10.98 -13.23 11.85
CA THR A 627 -10.25 -12.13 12.48
C THR A 627 -11.17 -11.13 13.15
N THR A 628 -10.65 -10.49 14.20
CA THR A 628 -11.20 -9.23 14.71
C THR A 628 -11.17 -8.14 13.61
N ALA A 629 -12.07 -7.18 13.73
CA ALA A 629 -12.42 -6.24 12.66
C ALA A 629 -11.26 -5.34 12.21
N GLY A 630 -10.29 -5.09 13.09
CA GLY A 630 -9.15 -4.22 12.85
C GLY A 630 -7.93 -4.92 12.21
N GLU A 631 -7.93 -6.25 12.14
CA GLU A 631 -6.75 -7.07 11.82
C GLU A 631 -6.77 -7.55 10.35
N GLN A 632 -7.75 -7.08 9.57
CA GLN A 632 -7.89 -7.36 8.15
C GLN A 632 -6.87 -6.58 7.31
N ALA A 633 -6.26 -7.23 6.32
CA ALA A 633 -5.17 -6.65 5.53
C ALA A 633 -5.60 -5.53 4.55
N THR A 634 -6.85 -5.53 4.06
CA THR A 634 -7.38 -4.48 3.15
C THR A 634 -8.84 -4.12 3.42
N LEU A 635 -9.66 -5.08 3.86
CA LEU A 635 -11.07 -4.89 4.21
C LEU A 635 -11.27 -4.40 5.65
N PHE A 636 -10.36 -3.54 6.10
CA PHE A 636 -10.27 -3.05 7.45
C PHE A 636 -11.56 -2.34 7.90
N ALA A 637 -11.94 -2.55 9.16
CA ALA A 637 -12.97 -1.77 9.83
C ALA A 637 -12.46 -1.35 11.21
N ASN A 638 -12.38 -0.03 11.46
CA ASN A 638 -11.89 0.50 12.72
C ASN A 638 -12.90 0.28 13.85
N LYS A 639 -12.94 -0.93 14.42
CA LYS A 639 -13.82 -1.31 15.52
C LYS A 639 -13.01 -2.01 16.60
N ALA A 640 -12.79 -1.27 17.68
CA ALA A 640 -11.97 -1.68 18.81
C ALA A 640 -12.47 -2.93 19.54
N ASN A 641 -13.79 -3.08 19.71
CA ASN A 641 -14.39 -4.07 20.62
C ASN A 641 -15.01 -5.25 19.86
N SER A 642 -14.27 -5.82 18.90
CA SER A 642 -14.74 -6.95 18.09
C SER A 642 -14.12 -8.26 18.57
N TRP A 643 -14.89 -9.35 18.51
CA TRP A 643 -14.43 -10.62 19.04
C TRP A 643 -15.12 -11.83 18.42
N PHE A 644 -14.44 -12.97 18.46
CA PHE A 644 -14.98 -14.24 17.98
C PHE A 644 -14.71 -15.41 18.94
N GLY A 645 -15.41 -16.51 18.65
CA GLY A 645 -15.22 -17.85 19.18
C GLY A 645 -15.42 -18.89 18.09
N VAL A 646 -14.54 -19.87 17.98
CA VAL A 646 -14.62 -20.99 17.02
C VAL A 646 -14.52 -22.31 17.77
N THR A 647 -15.38 -23.27 17.41
CA THR A 647 -15.47 -24.58 18.09
C THR A 647 -15.15 -25.74 17.15
N ASP A 648 -15.58 -25.63 15.89
CA ASP A 648 -15.41 -26.69 14.89
C ASP A 648 -15.22 -26.07 13.50
N VAL A 649 -14.36 -26.68 12.68
CA VAL A 649 -14.16 -26.37 11.26
C VAL A 649 -14.10 -27.68 10.48
N LEU A 650 -14.77 -27.76 9.34
CA LEU A 650 -14.71 -28.94 8.48
C LEU A 650 -14.90 -28.62 7.00
N VAL A 651 -14.36 -29.48 6.15
CA VAL A 651 -14.55 -29.46 4.69
C VAL A 651 -15.33 -30.71 4.29
N ALA A 652 -16.58 -30.51 3.85
CA ALA A 652 -17.45 -31.57 3.38
C ALA A 652 -17.30 -31.74 1.87
N GLY A 653 -17.09 -32.99 1.44
CA GLY A 653 -17.07 -33.37 0.03
C GLY A 653 -18.45 -33.38 -0.62
N GLU A 654 -18.48 -33.63 -1.92
CA GLU A 654 -19.73 -33.74 -2.68
C GLU A 654 -20.64 -34.84 -2.10
N GLY A 655 -21.92 -34.53 -1.91
CA GLY A 655 -22.91 -35.46 -1.34
C GLY A 655 -22.78 -35.74 0.16
N GLN A 656 -21.71 -35.28 0.83
CA GLN A 656 -21.58 -35.46 2.28
C GLN A 656 -22.57 -34.57 3.04
N PRO A 657 -23.15 -35.05 4.17
CA PRO A 657 -24.14 -34.27 4.90
C PRO A 657 -23.49 -33.06 5.59
N ALA A 658 -24.15 -31.90 5.44
CA ALA A 658 -23.79 -30.68 6.16
C ALA A 658 -23.89 -30.90 7.68
N PRO A 659 -23.01 -30.27 8.48
CA PRO A 659 -23.15 -30.31 9.93
C PRO A 659 -24.45 -29.62 10.34
N ARG A 660 -25.16 -30.20 11.31
CA ARG A 660 -26.36 -29.62 11.88
C ARG A 660 -26.26 -29.56 13.41
N GLU A 661 -27.09 -28.71 13.98
CA GLU A 661 -27.29 -28.65 15.43
C GLU A 661 -28.28 -29.71 15.86
N GLU A 662 -27.89 -30.49 16.87
CA GLU A 662 -28.70 -31.57 17.42
C GLU A 662 -29.30 -31.16 18.77
N MET A 663 -30.54 -31.58 19.04
CA MET A 663 -31.23 -31.38 20.32
C MET A 663 -30.34 -31.79 21.49
N ALA A 664 -29.66 -32.93 21.35
CA ALA A 664 -28.79 -33.49 22.37
C ALA A 664 -27.70 -32.52 22.87
N GLU A 665 -27.21 -31.60 22.02
CA GLU A 665 -26.18 -30.63 22.39
C GLU A 665 -26.66 -29.62 23.46
N PHE A 666 -27.97 -29.39 23.54
CA PHE A 666 -28.55 -28.32 24.36
C PHE A 666 -29.31 -28.83 25.58
N VAL A 667 -29.87 -30.04 25.51
CA VAL A 667 -30.80 -30.55 26.54
C VAL A 667 -30.32 -31.81 27.27
N GLN A 668 -29.16 -32.37 26.91
CA GLN A 668 -28.62 -33.59 27.52
C GLN A 668 -28.65 -33.62 29.06
N PRO A 669 -28.33 -32.53 29.80
CA PRO A 669 -28.41 -32.56 31.26
C PRO A 669 -29.80 -32.89 31.82
N ILE A 670 -30.87 -32.59 31.08
CA ILE A 670 -32.20 -33.04 31.44
C ILE A 670 -32.31 -34.53 31.17
N PHE A 671 -31.99 -35.04 29.99
CA PHE A 671 -32.29 -36.43 29.60
C PHE A 671 -31.34 -37.50 30.18
N ALA A 672 -30.19 -37.11 30.73
CA ALA A 672 -29.20 -38.03 31.31
C ALA A 672 -29.54 -38.65 32.69
N MET A 673 -30.76 -38.44 33.23
CA MET A 673 -31.19 -38.93 34.56
C MET A 673 -32.34 -39.96 34.46
N ASN A 674 -32.71 -40.59 35.59
CA ASN A 674 -33.84 -41.54 35.67
C ASN A 674 -35.20 -40.88 35.36
N GLU A 675 -36.00 -41.53 34.52
CA GLU A 675 -37.31 -41.08 34.02
C GLU A 675 -38.22 -40.42 35.10
N PRO A 676 -38.79 -39.22 34.83
CA PRO A 676 -39.75 -38.60 35.73
C PRO A 676 -41.14 -39.21 35.53
N THR A 677 -41.84 -39.52 36.63
CA THR A 677 -43.20 -40.09 36.56
C THR A 677 -44.31 -39.04 36.59
N ASN A 678 -43.98 -37.76 36.79
CA ASN A 678 -44.92 -36.63 36.77
C ASN A 678 -44.20 -35.27 36.72
N ALA A 679 -44.98 -34.19 36.52
CA ALA A 679 -44.46 -32.82 36.45
C ALA A 679 -43.67 -32.41 37.70
N LYS A 680 -44.07 -32.82 38.91
CA LYS A 680 -43.31 -32.50 40.14
C LYS A 680 -41.92 -33.13 40.14
N ARG A 681 -41.78 -34.38 39.66
CA ARG A 681 -40.47 -35.04 39.51
C ARG A 681 -39.65 -34.40 38.39
N LEU A 682 -40.27 -34.01 37.28
CA LEU A 682 -39.59 -33.28 36.20
C LEU A 682 -39.07 -31.91 36.67
N ALA A 683 -39.81 -31.16 37.48
CA ALA A 683 -39.35 -29.89 38.04
C ALA A 683 -38.11 -30.07 38.94
N LYS A 684 -38.11 -31.12 39.78
CA LYS A 684 -36.93 -31.51 40.58
C LYS A 684 -35.74 -31.93 39.72
N ARG A 685 -36.01 -32.58 38.58
CA ARG A 685 -35.00 -32.98 37.59
C ARG A 685 -34.32 -31.76 36.96
N TYR A 686 -35.08 -30.75 36.54
CA TYR A 686 -34.54 -29.46 36.09
C TYR A 686 -33.62 -28.81 37.14
N ALA A 687 -34.09 -28.71 38.39
CA ALA A 687 -33.27 -28.14 39.47
C ALA A 687 -31.98 -28.96 39.70
N THR A 688 -32.04 -30.28 39.56
CA THR A 688 -30.86 -31.16 39.71
C THR A 688 -29.88 -30.99 38.55
N ALA A 689 -30.37 -30.91 37.31
CA ALA A 689 -29.55 -30.69 36.12
C ALA A 689 -28.81 -29.36 36.19
N VAL A 690 -29.53 -28.27 36.51
CA VAL A 690 -28.93 -26.94 36.69
C VAL A 690 -27.91 -26.95 37.84
N ARG A 691 -28.23 -27.58 38.98
CA ARG A 691 -27.28 -27.74 40.10
C ARG A 691 -25.99 -28.44 39.71
N GLN A 692 -26.09 -29.53 38.95
CA GLN A 692 -24.93 -30.30 38.50
C GLN A 692 -24.09 -29.48 37.54
N SER A 693 -24.70 -28.78 36.58
CA SER A 693 -23.99 -27.88 35.66
C SER A 693 -23.28 -26.74 36.40
N ILE A 694 -23.92 -26.10 37.39
CA ILE A 694 -23.27 -25.04 38.20
C ILE A 694 -22.10 -25.61 39.01
N ARG A 695 -22.26 -26.79 39.63
CA ARG A 695 -21.16 -27.44 40.38
C ARG A 695 -20.00 -27.80 39.46
N ALA A 696 -20.29 -28.26 38.24
CA ALA A 696 -19.27 -28.56 37.23
C ALA A 696 -18.57 -27.27 36.77
N TRP A 697 -19.31 -26.18 36.55
CA TRP A 697 -18.76 -24.86 36.22
C TRP A 697 -17.83 -24.35 37.31
N ARG A 698 -18.30 -24.37 38.57
CA ARG A 698 -17.53 -23.94 39.74
C ARG A 698 -16.20 -24.68 39.88
N LYS A 699 -16.19 -25.98 39.56
CA LYS A 699 -14.99 -26.84 39.61
C LYS A 699 -14.14 -26.80 38.33
N GLY A 700 -14.60 -26.12 37.28
CA GLY A 700 -13.93 -26.10 35.97
C GLY A 700 -13.89 -27.47 35.26
N ARG A 701 -14.92 -28.30 35.45
CA ARG A 701 -15.04 -29.66 34.89
C ARG A 701 -16.35 -29.88 34.13
N MET A 702 -16.81 -28.86 33.40
CA MET A 702 -18.04 -28.96 32.62
C MET A 702 -17.83 -29.80 31.36
N SER A 703 -18.88 -30.46 30.90
CA SER A 703 -19.00 -30.86 29.49
C SER A 703 -19.51 -29.70 28.64
N ASP A 704 -19.37 -29.86 27.33
CA ASP A 704 -19.86 -28.94 26.32
C ASP A 704 -21.39 -28.77 26.33
N GLU A 705 -22.11 -29.86 26.58
CA GLU A 705 -23.58 -29.85 26.70
C GLU A 705 -24.02 -29.20 28.02
N GLN A 706 -23.26 -29.40 29.11
CA GLN A 706 -23.52 -28.68 30.37
C GLN A 706 -23.30 -27.18 30.22
N ALA A 707 -22.27 -26.76 29.45
CA ALA A 707 -21.96 -25.35 29.21
C ALA A 707 -23.11 -24.67 28.45
N ARG A 708 -23.53 -25.24 27.31
CA ARG A 708 -24.67 -24.75 26.52
C ARG A 708 -25.97 -24.72 27.32
N PHE A 709 -26.23 -25.76 28.11
CA PHE A 709 -27.40 -25.83 28.96
C PHE A 709 -27.40 -24.73 30.03
N LEU A 710 -26.29 -24.53 30.75
CA LEU A 710 -26.20 -23.50 31.78
C LEU A 710 -26.24 -22.08 31.18
N ASP A 711 -25.60 -21.87 30.03
CA ASP A 711 -25.59 -20.60 29.31
C ASP A 711 -27.00 -20.09 29.03
N TYR A 712 -27.92 -20.98 28.63
CA TYR A 712 -29.32 -20.63 28.43
C TYR A 712 -29.96 -19.98 29.67
N PHE A 713 -29.78 -20.57 30.86
CA PHE A 713 -30.35 -20.01 32.09
C PHE A 713 -29.72 -18.66 32.48
N VAL A 714 -28.44 -18.45 32.15
CA VAL A 714 -27.73 -17.19 32.41
C VAL A 714 -28.15 -16.10 31.43
N ARG A 715 -28.13 -16.38 30.12
CA ARG A 715 -28.48 -15.42 29.05
C ARG A 715 -29.94 -15.01 29.11
N GLU A 716 -30.82 -15.96 29.43
CA GLU A 716 -32.25 -15.72 29.53
C GLU A 716 -32.70 -15.21 30.90
N GLY A 717 -31.76 -14.79 31.77
CA GLY A 717 -32.09 -14.16 33.06
C GLY A 717 -32.89 -15.06 34.00
N LEU A 718 -32.72 -16.38 33.89
CA LEU A 718 -33.30 -17.38 34.79
C LEU A 718 -32.42 -17.62 36.03
N LEU A 719 -31.15 -17.22 35.97
CA LEU A 719 -30.18 -17.15 37.06
C LEU A 719 -29.63 -15.72 37.16
N THR A 720 -29.41 -15.22 38.38
CA THR A 720 -28.95 -13.83 38.59
C THR A 720 -27.56 -13.59 38.01
N ASN A 721 -27.43 -12.65 37.08
CA ASN A 721 -26.15 -12.30 36.46
C ASN A 721 -25.81 -10.82 36.69
N SER A 722 -26.04 -10.29 37.89
CA SER A 722 -25.81 -8.88 38.23
C SER A 722 -24.66 -8.69 39.23
N PRO A 723 -23.83 -7.65 39.11
CA PRO A 723 -22.80 -7.33 40.10
C PRO A 723 -23.37 -7.21 41.52
N ASN A 724 -24.61 -6.73 41.64
CA ASN A 724 -25.27 -6.48 42.92
C ASN A 724 -25.81 -7.75 43.60
N ALA A 725 -25.60 -8.93 43.01
CA ALA A 725 -26.08 -10.19 43.59
C ALA A 725 -25.42 -10.52 44.94
N SER A 726 -24.20 -10.02 45.20
CA SER A 726 -23.58 -10.03 46.53
C SER A 726 -22.48 -8.96 46.64
N PRO A 727 -22.17 -8.46 47.85
CA PRO A 727 -21.09 -7.49 48.05
C PRO A 727 -19.72 -7.99 47.56
N ALA A 728 -19.43 -9.29 47.76
CA ALA A 728 -18.17 -9.90 47.32
C ALA A 728 -18.05 -9.90 45.79
N LEU A 729 -19.11 -10.26 45.08
CA LEU A 729 -19.15 -10.22 43.61
C LEU A 729 -19.02 -8.78 43.09
N ALA A 730 -19.74 -7.84 43.68
CA ALA A 730 -19.68 -6.43 43.30
C ALA A 730 -18.24 -5.89 43.34
N ARG A 731 -17.52 -6.18 44.43
CA ARG A 731 -16.10 -5.78 44.59
C ARG A 731 -15.21 -6.39 43.51
N LEU A 732 -15.30 -7.70 43.28
CA LEU A 732 -14.47 -8.40 42.29
C LEU A 732 -14.73 -7.90 40.86
N VAL A 733 -16.00 -7.65 40.52
CA VAL A 733 -16.38 -7.15 39.20
C VAL A 733 -15.95 -5.70 39.01
N ALA A 734 -16.08 -4.85 40.05
CA ALA A 734 -15.59 -3.47 39.99
C ALA A 734 -14.07 -3.42 39.76
N GLU A 735 -13.31 -4.26 40.46
CA GLU A 735 -11.86 -4.39 40.26
C GLU A 735 -11.51 -4.87 38.85
N TYR A 736 -12.20 -5.92 38.36
CA TYR A 736 -12.00 -6.41 36.99
C TYR A 736 -12.26 -5.31 35.96
N ARG A 737 -13.39 -4.60 36.08
CA ARG A 737 -13.78 -3.54 35.15
C ARG A 737 -12.78 -2.38 35.17
N LYS A 738 -12.30 -1.98 36.34
CA LYS A 738 -11.24 -0.97 36.46
C LYS A 738 -9.99 -1.38 35.68
N LEU A 739 -9.47 -2.59 35.94
CA LEU A 739 -8.27 -3.09 35.25
C LEU A 739 -8.47 -3.26 33.74
N GLU A 740 -9.68 -3.63 33.31
CA GLU A 740 -10.02 -3.76 31.88
C GLU A 740 -10.05 -2.38 31.18
N THR A 741 -10.50 -1.32 31.87
CA THR A 741 -10.49 0.04 31.29
C THR A 741 -9.07 0.53 30.97
N GLU A 742 -8.07 0.09 31.73
CA GLU A 742 -6.66 0.42 31.54
C GLU A 742 -6.00 -0.33 30.36
N ILE A 743 -6.67 -1.36 29.80
CA ILE A 743 -6.17 -2.06 28.62
C ILE A 743 -6.23 -1.10 27.41
N PRO A 744 -5.10 -0.86 26.74
CA PRO A 744 -5.01 0.02 25.59
C PRO A 744 -5.59 -0.65 24.34
N LEU A 745 -6.01 0.17 23.37
CA LEU A 745 -6.39 -0.33 22.05
C LEU A 745 -5.16 -0.73 21.22
N PRO A 746 -5.26 -1.73 20.33
CA PRO A 746 -4.19 -2.12 19.42
C PRO A 746 -3.73 -0.96 18.53
N GLN A 747 -2.42 -0.70 18.52
CA GLN A 747 -1.80 0.15 17.49
C GLN A 747 -1.42 -0.74 16.32
N ARG A 748 -1.68 -0.29 15.09
CA ARG A 748 -1.64 -1.18 13.93
C ARG A 748 -0.76 -0.64 12.81
N ALA A 749 -0.13 -1.56 12.09
CA ALA A 749 0.60 -1.30 10.85
C ALA A 749 0.29 -2.40 9.82
N PRO A 750 0.46 -2.14 8.51
CA PRO A 750 0.52 -3.21 7.53
C PRO A 750 1.69 -4.14 7.87
N GLY A 751 1.55 -5.44 7.60
CA GLY A 751 2.61 -6.41 7.83
C GLY A 751 2.32 -7.76 7.20
N VAL A 752 3.05 -8.77 7.65
CA VAL A 752 2.86 -10.18 7.28
C VAL A 752 2.87 -11.04 8.53
N LEU A 753 2.23 -12.19 8.49
CA LEU A 753 2.28 -13.22 9.54
C LEU A 753 3.13 -14.38 9.07
N GLU A 754 3.97 -14.91 9.94
CA GLU A 754 4.60 -16.21 9.69
C GLU A 754 3.53 -17.28 9.52
N ALA A 755 3.70 -18.08 8.48
CA ALA A 755 2.81 -19.17 8.15
C ALA A 755 3.64 -20.42 7.88
N GLU A 756 3.02 -21.42 7.24
CA GLU A 756 3.69 -22.66 6.89
C GLU A 756 4.90 -22.39 5.98
N ALA A 757 6.05 -22.89 6.41
CA ALA A 757 7.28 -22.92 5.64
C ALA A 757 7.13 -23.89 4.45
N VAL A 758 7.09 -23.36 3.23
CA VAL A 758 6.90 -24.18 2.02
C VAL A 758 7.95 -23.86 0.97
N ASP A 759 8.70 -24.88 0.56
CA ASP A 759 9.53 -24.85 -0.64
C ASP A 759 8.63 -25.01 -1.87
N ARG A 760 8.46 -23.93 -2.63
CA ARG A 760 7.55 -23.88 -3.78
C ARG A 760 8.24 -24.46 -5.03
N PRO A 761 7.45 -24.99 -5.99
CA PRO A 761 8.00 -25.47 -7.24
C PRO A 761 8.61 -24.33 -8.07
N LEU A 762 9.65 -24.66 -8.82
CA LEU A 762 10.10 -23.89 -9.98
C LEU A 762 9.00 -23.91 -11.05
N PHE A 763 8.82 -22.79 -11.77
CA PHE A 763 7.89 -22.71 -12.88
C PHE A 763 8.64 -22.72 -14.21
N VAL A 764 8.39 -23.71 -15.06
CA VAL A 764 9.07 -23.83 -16.35
C VAL A 764 8.77 -22.58 -17.19
N ARG A 765 9.81 -21.86 -17.60
CA ARG A 765 9.67 -20.57 -18.31
C ARG A 765 8.82 -19.53 -17.57
N GLY A 766 8.75 -19.61 -16.23
CA GLY A 766 7.97 -18.69 -15.40
C GLY A 766 6.46 -18.89 -15.48
N ASN A 767 6.00 -19.95 -16.15
CA ASN A 767 4.58 -20.29 -16.30
C ASN A 767 4.09 -21.08 -15.08
N HIS A 768 3.25 -20.47 -14.25
CA HIS A 768 2.73 -21.06 -13.01
C HIS A 768 1.90 -22.32 -13.23
N LYS A 769 1.46 -22.58 -14.47
CA LYS A 769 0.73 -23.79 -14.86
C LYS A 769 1.65 -24.97 -15.21
N GLN A 770 2.97 -24.77 -15.20
CA GLN A 770 3.98 -25.81 -15.46
C GLN A 770 4.96 -25.91 -14.28
N PRO A 771 4.51 -26.42 -13.12
CA PRO A 771 5.40 -26.65 -11.97
C PRO A 771 6.43 -27.75 -12.28
N ALA A 772 7.65 -27.56 -11.78
CA ALA A 772 8.77 -28.50 -11.82
C ALA A 772 9.21 -28.88 -10.40
N GLN A 773 10.51 -29.11 -10.17
CA GLN A 773 11.02 -29.46 -8.84
C GLN A 773 10.80 -28.36 -7.80
N ALA A 774 10.57 -28.74 -6.54
CA ALA A 774 10.58 -27.82 -5.41
C ALA A 774 11.97 -27.20 -5.25
N VAL A 775 12.01 -25.90 -4.98
CA VAL A 775 13.27 -25.17 -4.78
C VAL A 775 13.42 -24.83 -3.30
N PRO A 776 14.48 -25.33 -2.63
CA PRO A 776 14.68 -25.04 -1.22
C PRO A 776 14.91 -23.55 -1.01
N ARG A 777 14.37 -23.01 0.08
CA ARG A 777 14.63 -21.63 0.51
C ARG A 777 16.11 -21.46 0.83
N ARG A 778 16.75 -20.46 0.21
CA ARG A 778 18.18 -20.13 0.35
C ARG A 778 18.46 -18.72 -0.16
N PHE A 779 19.69 -18.25 0.03
CA PHE A 779 20.18 -17.04 -0.62
C PHE A 779 20.63 -17.31 -2.06
N LEU A 780 21.29 -16.32 -2.69
CA LEU A 780 21.82 -16.47 -4.04
C LEU A 780 23.02 -17.43 -4.04
N GLU A 781 22.99 -18.43 -4.92
CA GLU A 781 24.05 -19.45 -5.03
C GLU A 781 25.42 -18.88 -5.41
N ALA A 782 25.47 -17.67 -5.98
CA ALA A 782 26.72 -16.96 -6.24
C ALA A 782 27.51 -16.64 -4.96
N PHE A 783 26.82 -16.52 -3.81
CA PHE A 783 27.41 -16.27 -2.50
C PHE A 783 27.36 -17.50 -1.62
N ASP A 784 26.17 -18.08 -1.44
CA ASP A 784 25.96 -19.31 -0.67
C ASP A 784 24.79 -20.10 -1.23
N SER A 785 25.05 -21.34 -1.66
CA SER A 785 24.06 -22.24 -2.22
C SER A 785 23.36 -23.12 -1.16
N LYS A 786 23.76 -23.03 0.11
CA LYS A 786 23.19 -23.86 1.18
C LYS A 786 21.72 -23.47 1.45
N PRO A 787 20.81 -24.45 1.49
CA PRO A 787 19.45 -24.27 2.01
C PRO A 787 19.42 -23.71 3.43
N PHE A 788 18.46 -22.83 3.71
CA PHE A 788 18.18 -22.37 5.05
C PHE A 788 17.57 -23.50 5.88
N ASN A 789 18.19 -23.81 7.02
CA ASN A 789 17.67 -24.79 7.97
C ASN A 789 16.67 -24.14 8.94
N SER A 790 15.60 -23.55 8.41
CA SER A 790 14.58 -22.82 9.18
C SER A 790 13.23 -23.52 9.14
N LYS A 791 12.58 -23.59 10.31
CA LYS A 791 11.18 -24.03 10.43
C LYS A 791 10.19 -22.93 10.06
N ASN A 792 10.65 -21.67 10.05
CA ASN A 792 9.88 -20.48 9.70
C ASN A 792 10.08 -20.13 8.23
N SER A 793 9.55 -19.00 7.74
CA SER A 793 9.56 -18.61 6.32
C SER A 793 10.94 -18.51 5.67
N GLY A 794 12.02 -18.30 6.43
CA GLY A 794 13.35 -18.01 5.89
C GLY A 794 13.67 -16.52 5.77
N ARG A 795 12.76 -15.62 6.18
CA ARG A 795 12.97 -14.16 6.09
C ARG A 795 14.12 -13.69 6.98
N LEU A 796 14.24 -14.20 8.20
CA LEU A 796 15.31 -13.81 9.11
C LEU A 796 16.68 -14.26 8.56
N GLU A 797 16.75 -15.50 8.06
CA GLU A 797 17.94 -16.06 7.44
C GLU A 797 18.32 -15.31 6.16
N LEU A 798 17.33 -14.85 5.38
CA LEU A 798 17.56 -13.97 4.23
C LEU A 798 18.18 -12.64 4.65
N ALA A 799 17.69 -12.03 5.74
CA ALA A 799 18.25 -10.78 6.25
C ALA A 799 19.71 -10.94 6.68
N GLU A 800 20.02 -12.02 7.42
CA GLU A 800 21.40 -12.31 7.84
C GLU A 800 22.29 -12.66 6.64
N ALA A 801 21.80 -13.39 5.64
CA ALA A 801 22.55 -13.68 4.42
C ALA A 801 22.86 -12.40 3.63
N MET A 802 21.94 -11.43 3.59
CA MET A 802 22.19 -10.12 2.99
C MET A 802 23.24 -9.31 3.75
N LEU A 803 23.37 -9.49 5.06
CA LEU A 803 24.33 -8.78 5.91
C LEU A 803 25.64 -9.56 6.13
N HIS A 804 25.74 -10.77 5.58
CA HIS A 804 26.90 -11.60 5.73
C HIS A 804 28.16 -10.90 5.18
N PRO A 805 29.32 -10.94 5.86
CA PRO A 805 30.53 -10.24 5.42
C PRO A 805 31.03 -10.59 4.01
N GLU A 806 30.75 -11.81 3.55
CA GLU A 806 31.08 -12.28 2.19
C GLU A 806 30.11 -11.76 1.12
N ASN A 807 28.95 -11.20 1.50
CA ASN A 807 28.08 -10.52 0.54
C ASN A 807 28.67 -9.16 0.18
N THR A 808 29.12 -9.04 -1.05
CA THR A 808 29.85 -7.88 -1.57
C THR A 808 28.95 -6.71 -2.00
N LEU A 809 27.64 -6.90 -1.99
CA LEU A 809 26.68 -5.96 -2.60
C LEU A 809 26.11 -4.97 -1.59
N THR A 810 25.61 -5.45 -0.45
CA THR A 810 24.77 -4.65 0.47
C THR A 810 25.44 -3.33 0.87
N ALA A 811 26.70 -3.36 1.31
CA ALA A 811 27.45 -2.16 1.68
C ALA A 811 27.73 -1.23 0.48
N ARG A 812 28.12 -1.79 -0.68
CA ARG A 812 28.38 -1.00 -1.90
C ARG A 812 27.12 -0.30 -2.39
N VAL A 813 25.98 -0.99 -2.37
CA VAL A 813 24.68 -0.48 -2.84
C VAL A 813 24.24 0.71 -2.00
N ILE A 814 24.21 0.57 -0.66
CA ILE A 814 23.76 1.66 0.20
C ILE A 814 24.72 2.86 0.18
N VAL A 815 26.03 2.62 0.17
CA VAL A 815 27.03 3.69 0.03
C VAL A 815 26.82 4.43 -1.29
N ASN A 816 26.64 3.71 -2.40
CA ASN A 816 26.42 4.34 -3.70
C ASN A 816 25.09 5.11 -3.75
N ARG A 817 24.02 4.62 -3.12
CA ARG A 817 22.72 5.33 -3.03
C ARG A 817 22.85 6.61 -2.20
N ILE A 818 23.50 6.56 -1.04
CA ILE A 818 23.75 7.75 -0.20
C ILE A 818 24.61 8.75 -0.97
N TRP A 819 25.70 8.29 -1.59
CA TRP A 819 26.54 9.12 -2.46
C TRP A 819 25.75 9.78 -3.57
N HIS A 820 24.90 9.03 -4.28
CA HIS A 820 24.03 9.55 -5.33
C HIS A 820 23.12 10.68 -4.82
N HIS A 821 22.46 10.49 -3.69
CA HIS A 821 21.54 11.48 -3.11
C HIS A 821 22.26 12.70 -2.51
N VAL A 822 23.55 12.61 -2.17
CA VAL A 822 24.34 13.75 -1.65
C VAL A 822 25.07 14.49 -2.78
N ILE A 823 25.79 13.79 -3.65
CA ILE A 823 26.63 14.36 -4.71
C ILE A 823 25.83 14.68 -5.98
N GLY A 824 24.73 13.95 -6.23
CA GLY A 824 23.88 14.10 -7.41
C GLY A 824 24.10 13.04 -8.50
N ARG A 825 25.20 12.29 -8.42
CA ARG A 825 25.53 11.15 -9.29
C ARG A 825 26.18 10.07 -8.43
N GLY A 826 25.73 8.81 -8.55
CA GLY A 826 26.39 7.69 -7.88
C GLY A 826 27.81 7.46 -8.44
N LEU A 827 28.69 6.86 -7.65
CA LEU A 827 29.96 6.31 -8.14
C LEU A 827 29.67 5.26 -9.23
N VAL A 828 28.63 4.46 -9.02
CA VAL A 828 27.92 3.68 -10.05
C VAL A 828 26.66 4.44 -10.45
N SER A 829 26.51 4.79 -11.73
CA SER A 829 25.41 5.65 -12.21
C SER A 829 24.04 4.97 -12.17
N THR A 830 24.04 3.63 -12.14
CA THR A 830 22.90 2.74 -12.16
C THR A 830 22.64 2.18 -10.75
N PRO A 831 22.03 2.95 -9.83
CA PRO A 831 21.90 2.52 -8.42
C PRO A 831 21.05 1.27 -8.22
N ASP A 832 20.21 0.90 -9.19
CA ASP A 832 19.34 -0.28 -9.14
C ASP A 832 19.92 -1.51 -9.86
N ASN A 833 21.11 -1.38 -10.48
CA ASN A 833 21.80 -2.49 -11.16
C ASN A 833 23.33 -2.30 -11.10
N LEU A 834 23.99 -3.09 -10.25
CA LEU A 834 25.46 -3.22 -10.15
C LEU A 834 25.99 -4.45 -10.92
N GLY A 835 25.10 -5.24 -11.54
CA GLY A 835 25.44 -6.38 -12.39
C GLY A 835 26.11 -5.95 -13.70
N LYS A 836 26.15 -6.85 -14.68
CA LYS A 836 26.90 -6.60 -15.94
C LYS A 836 26.31 -5.52 -16.83
N LEU A 837 25.00 -5.33 -16.80
CA LEU A 837 24.34 -4.24 -17.52
C LEU A 837 24.40 -2.91 -16.75
N GLY A 838 24.82 -2.93 -15.49
CA GLY A 838 25.12 -1.74 -14.72
C GLY A 838 26.41 -1.06 -15.21
N GLU A 839 26.53 0.24 -14.95
CA GLU A 839 27.79 0.93 -15.15
C GLU A 839 28.84 0.47 -14.12
N LYS A 840 30.12 0.50 -14.52
CA LYS A 840 31.22 0.30 -13.57
C LYS A 840 31.38 1.54 -12.68
N PRO A 841 31.90 1.39 -11.44
CA PRO A 841 32.19 2.53 -10.60
C PRO A 841 33.22 3.46 -11.25
N THR A 842 33.01 4.77 -11.17
CA THR A 842 34.01 5.76 -11.62
C THR A 842 35.26 5.75 -10.74
N HIS A 843 35.08 5.46 -9.45
CA HIS A 843 36.17 5.34 -8.46
C HIS A 843 35.98 4.01 -7.68
N PRO A 844 36.43 2.86 -8.22
CA PRO A 844 36.22 1.55 -7.60
C PRO A 844 36.83 1.46 -6.20
N GLU A 845 38.05 1.96 -6.04
CA GLU A 845 38.77 1.97 -4.75
C GLU A 845 38.08 2.83 -3.69
N LEU A 846 37.56 4.00 -4.08
CA LEU A 846 36.80 4.86 -3.18
C LEU A 846 35.49 4.18 -2.73
N LEU A 847 34.79 3.50 -3.64
CA LEU A 847 33.56 2.78 -3.28
C LEU A 847 33.84 1.69 -2.24
N ASP A 848 34.92 0.91 -2.43
CA ASP A 848 35.30 -0.16 -1.50
C ASP A 848 35.81 0.38 -0.16
N TYR A 849 36.59 1.46 -0.19
CA TYR A 849 37.02 2.19 1.01
C TYR A 849 35.81 2.64 1.84
N LEU A 850 34.84 3.32 1.20
CA LEU A 850 33.63 3.79 1.86
C LEU A 850 32.75 2.63 2.34
N ALA A 851 32.63 1.55 1.58
CA ALA A 851 31.86 0.38 1.99
C ALA A 851 32.45 -0.30 3.23
N LYS A 852 33.76 -0.54 3.28
CA LYS A 852 34.44 -1.10 4.48
C LYS A 852 34.32 -0.17 5.67
N ARG A 853 34.55 1.12 5.46
CA ARG A 853 34.45 2.14 6.52
C ARG A 853 33.03 2.24 7.07
N PHE A 854 32.02 2.24 6.21
CA PHE A 854 30.61 2.30 6.61
C PHE A 854 30.24 1.14 7.54
N VAL A 855 30.66 -0.08 7.21
CA VAL A 855 30.48 -1.26 8.07
C VAL A 855 31.24 -1.07 9.39
N ALA A 856 32.52 -0.68 9.35
CA ALA A 856 33.36 -0.52 10.52
C ALA A 856 32.89 0.59 11.49
N GLU A 857 32.23 1.63 10.98
CA GLU A 857 31.69 2.73 11.77
C GLU A 857 30.26 2.50 12.27
N GLY A 858 29.77 1.26 12.16
CA GLY A 858 28.48 0.82 12.68
C GLY A 858 27.30 1.17 11.78
N TRP A 859 27.49 1.18 10.46
CA TRP A 859 26.42 1.36 9.46
C TRP A 859 25.63 2.67 9.60
N SER A 860 26.25 3.72 10.15
CA SER A 860 25.60 5.02 10.42
C SER A 860 25.46 5.86 9.14
N ILE A 861 24.22 6.10 8.73
CA ILE A 861 23.90 6.90 7.55
C ILE A 861 24.30 8.36 7.78
N LYS A 862 24.08 8.90 8.98
CA LYS A 862 24.48 10.29 9.30
C LYS A 862 25.99 10.49 9.25
N LYS A 863 26.80 9.54 9.73
CA LYS A 863 28.26 9.64 9.66
C LYS A 863 28.75 9.67 8.20
N LEU A 864 28.24 8.80 7.35
CA LEU A 864 28.60 8.78 5.93
C LEU A 864 28.20 10.09 5.23
N ILE A 865 26.98 10.59 5.46
CA ILE A 865 26.55 11.88 4.90
C ILE A 865 27.42 13.03 5.41
N ARG A 866 27.76 13.03 6.71
CA ARG A 866 28.67 14.00 7.31
C ARG A 866 30.03 13.96 6.61
N GLU A 867 30.61 12.78 6.46
CA GLU A 867 31.91 12.60 5.80
C GLU A 867 31.89 13.16 4.38
N ILE A 868 30.90 12.79 3.56
CA ILE A 868 30.77 13.26 2.17
C ILE A 868 30.57 14.78 2.10
N THR A 869 29.70 15.35 2.94
CA THR A 869 29.38 16.80 2.91
C THR A 869 30.50 17.70 3.41
N LEU A 870 31.45 17.16 4.19
CA LEU A 870 32.64 17.88 4.66
C LEU A 870 33.80 17.85 3.67
N THR A 871 33.75 17.02 2.63
CA THR A 871 34.77 16.98 1.59
C THR A 871 34.91 18.32 0.86
N ARG A 872 36.11 18.64 0.37
CA ARG A 872 36.28 19.79 -0.52
C ARG A 872 35.60 19.54 -1.86
N THR A 873 35.57 18.30 -2.35
CA THR A 873 34.79 17.90 -3.54
C THR A 873 33.34 18.37 -3.47
N TYR A 874 32.63 18.13 -2.36
CA TYR A 874 31.24 18.56 -2.20
C TYR A 874 31.09 20.08 -2.23
N GLN A 875 32.14 20.81 -1.82
CA GLN A 875 32.16 22.27 -1.71
C GLN A 875 32.50 22.98 -3.02
N LEU A 876 32.89 22.26 -4.08
CA LEU A 876 33.23 22.86 -5.37
C LEU A 876 32.06 23.65 -6.00
N ALA A 877 32.40 24.65 -6.80
CA ALA A 877 31.49 25.36 -7.67
C ALA A 877 31.02 24.47 -8.83
N VAL A 878 29.93 24.87 -9.48
CA VAL A 878 29.32 24.13 -10.61
C VAL A 878 29.93 24.54 -11.96
N THR A 879 30.45 25.77 -12.05
CA THR A 879 31.09 26.27 -13.27
C THR A 879 32.48 25.66 -13.40
N PRO A 880 32.76 24.89 -14.48
CA PRO A 880 34.06 24.29 -14.67
C PRO A 880 35.10 25.35 -15.08
N ALA A 881 36.39 25.05 -14.88
CA ALA A 881 37.44 25.74 -15.61
C ALA A 881 37.31 25.44 -17.12
N HIS A 882 37.65 26.40 -17.99
CA HIS A 882 37.33 26.38 -19.44
C HIS A 882 37.68 25.06 -20.16
N LYS A 883 38.74 24.35 -19.75
CA LYS A 883 39.13 23.05 -20.35
C LYS A 883 38.46 21.82 -19.70
N THR A 884 38.17 21.87 -18.41
CA THR A 884 37.65 20.74 -17.63
C THR A 884 36.26 20.30 -18.13
N GLY A 885 35.42 21.26 -18.54
CA GLY A 885 34.07 20.98 -19.04
C GLY A 885 34.05 20.22 -20.37
N GLU A 886 35.09 20.33 -21.18
CA GLU A 886 35.22 19.60 -22.46
C GLU A 886 35.82 18.20 -22.26
N MET A 887 36.75 18.06 -21.29
CA MET A 887 37.43 16.80 -21.00
C MET A 887 36.55 15.81 -20.22
N ASP A 888 35.70 16.29 -19.31
CA ASP A 888 34.75 15.48 -18.53
C ASP A 888 33.35 16.13 -18.53
N PRO A 889 32.65 16.10 -19.67
CA PRO A 889 31.37 16.79 -19.85
C PRO A 889 30.30 16.31 -18.87
N GLU A 890 30.32 15.00 -18.54
CA GLU A 890 29.40 14.37 -17.59
C GLU A 890 29.81 14.54 -16.12
N ASN A 891 30.98 15.15 -15.85
CA ASN A 891 31.56 15.32 -14.52
C ASN A 891 31.69 13.99 -13.74
N ARG A 892 32.14 12.92 -14.43
CA ARG A 892 32.34 11.58 -13.87
C ARG A 892 33.46 11.53 -12.83
N LEU A 893 34.49 12.36 -13.03
CA LEU A 893 35.65 12.47 -12.14
C LEU A 893 35.46 13.56 -11.08
N LEU A 894 34.30 14.24 -11.03
CA LEU A 894 33.91 15.15 -9.96
C LEU A 894 34.78 16.41 -9.82
N ALA A 895 35.39 16.88 -10.90
CA ALA A 895 36.18 18.12 -10.93
C ALA A 895 35.34 19.39 -10.68
N ARG A 896 34.02 19.27 -10.58
CA ARG A 896 33.08 20.32 -10.16
C ARG A 896 31.89 19.70 -9.41
N SER A 897 31.06 20.54 -8.79
CA SER A 897 29.76 20.07 -8.27
C SER A 897 28.77 19.85 -9.43
N HIS A 898 27.89 18.86 -9.30
CA HIS A 898 26.78 18.68 -10.24
C HIS A 898 25.71 19.77 -10.07
N VAL A 899 25.11 20.22 -11.19
CA VAL A 899 23.82 20.91 -11.16
C VAL A 899 22.79 19.89 -10.70
N ARG A 900 22.10 20.17 -9.61
CA ARG A 900 21.05 19.29 -9.10
C ARG A 900 19.70 19.94 -9.30
N ARG A 901 18.85 19.25 -10.06
CA ARG A 901 17.44 19.61 -10.10
C ARG A 901 16.79 19.27 -8.76
N LEU A 902 15.98 20.19 -8.24
CA LEU A 902 15.17 19.92 -7.07
C LEU A 902 14.10 18.88 -7.39
N GLU A 903 13.85 17.99 -6.44
CA GLU A 903 12.75 17.03 -6.49
C GLU A 903 11.41 17.73 -6.33
N ALA A 904 10.35 17.14 -6.88
CA ALA A 904 8.97 17.65 -6.80
C ALA A 904 8.58 18.16 -5.40
N GLU A 905 8.87 17.37 -4.36
CA GLU A 905 8.56 17.70 -2.97
C GLU A 905 9.35 18.91 -2.49
N ALA A 906 10.65 18.99 -2.82
CA ALA A 906 11.51 20.12 -2.44
C ALA A 906 11.10 21.41 -3.16
N ILE A 907 10.64 21.33 -4.42
CA ILE A 907 10.10 22.48 -5.15
C ILE A 907 8.83 22.99 -4.47
N ARG A 908 7.89 22.10 -4.21
CA ARG A 908 6.63 22.45 -3.53
C ARG A 908 6.86 23.02 -2.14
N ASP A 909 7.68 22.35 -1.33
CA ASP A 909 7.98 22.76 0.05
C ASP A 909 8.72 24.10 0.08
N ALA A 910 9.63 24.36 -0.88
CA ALA A 910 10.32 25.65 -0.98
C ALA A 910 9.36 26.81 -1.30
N MET A 911 8.36 26.58 -2.16
CA MET A 911 7.36 27.61 -2.47
C MET A 911 6.45 27.89 -1.28
N LEU A 912 6.04 26.84 -0.54
CA LEU A 912 5.30 27.00 0.72
C LEU A 912 6.12 27.77 1.77
N GLN A 913 7.42 27.53 1.86
CA GLN A 913 8.29 28.24 2.78
C GLN A 913 8.46 29.71 2.37
N ALA A 914 8.64 29.98 1.07
CA ALA A 914 8.76 31.34 0.54
C ALA A 914 7.48 32.16 0.80
N SER A 915 6.30 31.56 0.60
CA SER A 915 5.02 32.22 0.89
C SER A 915 4.70 32.36 2.37
N GLY A 916 5.52 31.76 3.26
CA GLY A 916 5.28 31.73 4.72
C GLY A 916 4.15 30.80 5.14
N SER A 917 3.74 29.87 4.27
CA SER A 917 2.61 28.96 4.51
C SER A 917 3.02 27.57 5.00
N LEU A 918 4.30 27.19 4.89
CA LEU A 918 4.77 25.85 5.25
C LEU A 918 4.56 25.52 6.73
N ASP A 919 3.81 24.46 7.01
CA ASP A 919 3.78 23.81 8.32
C ASP A 919 4.96 22.81 8.42
N ARG A 920 5.88 23.12 9.33
CA ARG A 920 7.11 22.35 9.59
C ARG A 920 6.95 21.30 10.69
N ASN A 921 5.75 21.09 11.24
CA ASN A 921 5.55 20.10 12.28
C ASN A 921 5.76 18.67 11.74
N PRO A 922 6.78 17.95 12.24
CA PRO A 922 7.09 16.61 11.76
C PRO A 922 6.08 15.60 12.32
N GLN A 923 5.90 14.51 11.57
CA GLN A 923 5.12 13.32 11.89
C GLN A 923 3.60 13.56 11.98
N GLY A 924 2.81 12.51 11.74
CA GLY A 924 1.34 12.58 11.80
C GLY A 924 0.63 11.69 10.78
N GLY A 925 -0.65 11.94 10.58
CA GLY A 925 -1.46 11.30 9.54
C GLY A 925 -1.05 11.71 8.13
N SER A 926 -1.65 11.07 7.14
CA SER A 926 -1.52 11.51 5.75
C SER A 926 -2.56 12.56 5.42
N ASP A 927 -2.12 13.59 4.71
CA ASP A 927 -2.88 14.79 4.43
C ASP A 927 -3.44 14.80 3.01
N ASN A 928 -4.37 15.72 2.76
CA ASN A 928 -4.89 15.99 1.43
C ASN A 928 -3.85 16.77 0.59
N PRO A 929 -3.95 16.73 -0.76
CA PRO A 929 -3.06 17.45 -1.67
C PRO A 929 -2.89 18.96 -1.40
N ASP A 930 -3.93 19.59 -0.86
CA ASP A 930 -3.97 21.04 -0.58
C ASP A 930 -3.35 21.42 0.77
N SER A 931 -2.79 20.47 1.52
CA SER A 931 -2.21 20.73 2.84
C SER A 931 -0.96 21.61 2.77
N ASN A 932 -0.82 22.49 3.75
CA ASN A 932 0.36 23.33 3.93
C ASN A 932 1.56 22.61 4.57
N ARG A 933 1.41 21.34 4.96
CA ARG A 933 2.53 20.53 5.45
C ARG A 933 3.49 20.18 4.31
N ARG A 934 4.67 19.70 4.70
CA ARG A 934 5.63 19.10 3.77
C ARG A 934 4.98 18.06 2.87
N SER A 935 5.38 18.05 1.61
CA SER A 935 4.78 17.23 0.55
C SER A 935 4.90 15.73 0.81
N LEU A 936 5.88 15.30 1.61
CA LEU A 936 6.04 13.95 2.15
C LEU A 936 4.77 13.41 2.86
N TYR A 937 3.98 14.28 3.48
CA TYR A 937 2.78 13.91 4.22
C TYR A 937 1.54 13.76 3.35
N GLN A 938 1.60 14.17 2.08
CA GLN A 938 0.48 13.97 1.17
C GLN A 938 0.23 12.48 0.93
N ARG A 939 -1.05 12.13 0.84
CA ARG A 939 -1.47 10.75 0.58
C ARG A 939 -1.02 10.29 -0.81
N VAL A 940 -0.36 9.14 -0.87
CA VAL A 940 0.08 8.52 -2.12
C VAL A 940 -0.95 7.48 -2.58
N ILE A 941 -1.91 7.91 -3.40
CA ILE A 941 -2.95 7.05 -3.99
C ILE A 941 -2.58 6.73 -5.43
N ARG A 942 -2.36 5.45 -5.74
CA ARG A 942 -1.81 5.02 -7.03
C ARG A 942 -2.64 5.45 -8.25
N ASN A 943 -3.97 5.38 -8.15
CA ASN A 943 -4.86 5.80 -9.24
C ASN A 943 -5.24 7.28 -9.18
N ARG A 944 -4.63 8.05 -8.27
CA ARG A 944 -4.90 9.48 -8.08
C ARG A 944 -3.69 10.19 -7.48
N LEU A 945 -2.55 10.10 -8.19
CA LEU A 945 -1.34 10.81 -7.80
C LEU A 945 -1.57 12.33 -7.85
N ASN A 946 -0.82 13.08 -7.05
CA ASN A 946 -0.87 14.54 -7.10
C ASN A 946 -0.38 15.04 -8.48
N PRO A 947 -1.19 15.81 -9.23
CA PRO A 947 -0.80 16.28 -10.56
C PRO A 947 0.46 17.15 -10.57
N PHE A 948 0.59 18.08 -9.62
CA PHE A 948 1.76 18.94 -9.47
C PHE A 948 3.03 18.12 -9.17
N LEU A 949 2.96 17.15 -8.26
CA LEU A 949 4.13 16.32 -7.97
C LEU A 949 4.51 15.46 -9.18
N THR A 950 3.52 14.90 -9.86
CA THR A 950 3.72 14.04 -11.05
C THR A 950 4.38 14.80 -12.19
N ILE A 951 3.92 16.01 -12.51
CA ILE A 951 4.52 16.83 -13.58
C ILE A 951 5.97 17.22 -13.25
N MET A 952 6.30 17.34 -11.97
CA MET A 952 7.66 17.63 -11.49
C MET A 952 8.50 16.36 -11.23
N ASP A 953 8.22 15.28 -11.98
CA ASP A 953 8.95 14.01 -11.96
C ASP A 953 8.92 13.25 -10.61
N ALA A 954 7.85 13.40 -9.81
CA ALA A 954 7.65 12.50 -8.66
C ALA A 954 7.46 11.05 -9.14
N PRO A 955 8.13 10.07 -8.50
CA PRO A 955 8.12 8.69 -8.98
C PRO A 955 6.74 8.05 -8.78
N VAL A 956 6.32 7.29 -9.81
CA VAL A 956 5.14 6.44 -9.73
C VAL A 956 5.47 5.20 -8.89
N PRO A 957 4.74 4.89 -7.80
CA PRO A 957 5.13 3.86 -6.83
C PRO A 957 4.73 2.45 -7.28
N THR A 958 5.33 1.97 -8.38
CA THR A 958 5.07 0.65 -8.99
C THR A 958 6.27 -0.31 -8.94
N SER A 959 7.49 0.22 -8.90
CA SER A 959 8.75 -0.52 -8.74
C SER A 959 9.77 0.37 -8.02
N THR A 960 10.91 -0.19 -7.64
CA THR A 960 12.05 0.53 -7.05
C THR A 960 12.53 1.65 -7.97
N LYS A 961 12.72 2.84 -7.39
CA LYS A 961 13.33 3.99 -8.07
C LYS A 961 14.56 4.48 -7.30
N GLY A 962 15.74 3.97 -7.63
CA GLY A 962 17.01 4.43 -7.05
C GLY A 962 17.49 5.75 -7.62
N ARG A 963 17.14 6.03 -8.89
CA ARG A 963 17.33 7.33 -9.55
C ARG A 963 16.00 7.77 -10.15
N ARG A 964 15.57 8.99 -9.83
CA ARG A 964 14.37 9.59 -10.43
C ARG A 964 14.63 10.05 -11.86
N ASP A 965 13.57 10.07 -12.65
CA ASP A 965 13.58 10.63 -13.99
C ASP A 965 13.74 12.17 -13.88
N VAL A 966 14.41 12.79 -14.87
CA VAL A 966 14.65 14.24 -14.89
C VAL A 966 14.28 14.74 -16.29
N THR A 967 13.11 15.35 -16.42
CA THR A 967 12.57 15.79 -17.71
C THR A 967 12.50 17.32 -17.82
N ASN A 968 13.02 17.93 -18.89
CA ASN A 968 12.86 19.38 -19.08
C ASN A 968 11.79 19.65 -20.14
N VAL A 969 10.53 19.75 -19.71
CA VAL A 969 9.38 19.87 -20.63
C VAL A 969 8.60 21.17 -20.42
N PRO A 970 8.06 21.80 -21.48
CA PRO A 970 7.32 23.06 -21.37
C PRO A 970 6.14 23.02 -20.38
N ALA A 971 5.52 21.86 -20.22
CA ALA A 971 4.41 21.66 -19.29
C ALA A 971 4.77 21.97 -17.83
N GLN A 972 6.02 21.76 -17.40
CA GLN A 972 6.48 22.11 -16.05
C GLN A 972 6.55 23.62 -15.87
N SER A 973 7.11 24.35 -16.85
CA SER A 973 7.15 25.81 -16.85
C SER A 973 5.74 26.41 -16.87
N LEU A 974 4.85 25.86 -17.70
CA LEU A 974 3.44 26.29 -17.76
C LEU A 974 2.70 26.02 -16.44
N THR A 975 3.00 24.91 -15.77
CA THR A 975 2.45 24.60 -14.43
C THR A 975 2.91 25.66 -13.41
N MET A 976 4.20 26.02 -13.41
CA MET A 976 4.75 27.06 -12.53
C MET A 976 4.16 28.46 -12.79
N MET A 977 3.54 28.70 -13.96
CA MET A 977 2.92 29.99 -14.29
C MET A 977 1.40 30.01 -14.01
N ASN A 978 0.71 28.89 -14.22
CA ASN A 978 -0.76 28.88 -14.34
C ASN A 978 -1.47 27.99 -13.31
N ASP A 979 -0.76 27.12 -12.60
CA ASP A 979 -1.40 26.24 -11.64
C ASP A 979 -2.03 27.05 -10.48
N PRO A 980 -3.32 26.84 -10.14
CA PRO A 980 -4.00 27.58 -9.08
C PRO A 980 -3.29 27.53 -7.72
N PHE A 981 -2.63 26.41 -7.40
CA PHE A 981 -1.82 26.28 -6.19
C PHE A 981 -0.66 27.29 -6.23
N ILE A 982 0.04 27.39 -7.36
CA ILE A 982 1.17 28.31 -7.54
C ILE A 982 0.70 29.76 -7.49
N LEU A 983 -0.38 30.10 -8.20
CA LEU A 983 -0.96 31.45 -8.17
C LEU A 983 -1.32 31.87 -6.73
N SER A 984 -1.93 30.96 -5.96
CA SER A 984 -2.27 31.23 -4.56
C SER A 984 -1.03 31.45 -3.66
N LEU A 985 0.07 30.74 -3.92
CA LEU A 985 1.32 30.94 -3.18
C LEU A 985 2.03 32.23 -3.59
N SER A 986 1.98 32.58 -4.87
CA SER A 986 2.51 33.85 -5.39
C SER A 986 1.79 35.04 -4.78
N GLU A 987 0.46 34.99 -4.67
CA GLU A 987 -0.32 36.02 -3.99
C GLU A 987 0.06 36.14 -2.50
N ARG A 988 0.13 35.01 -1.79
CA ARG A 988 0.58 34.99 -0.38
C ARG A 988 1.99 35.54 -0.21
N PHE A 989 2.91 35.20 -1.12
CA PHE A 989 4.28 35.69 -1.09
C PHE A 989 4.33 37.21 -1.35
N ALA A 990 3.58 37.71 -2.33
CA ALA A 990 3.48 39.15 -2.59
C ALA A 990 2.89 39.91 -1.38
N ASN A 991 1.84 39.37 -0.75
CA ASN A 991 1.23 39.97 0.43
C ASN A 991 2.19 39.97 1.64
N ARG A 992 2.97 38.89 1.81
CA ARG A 992 4.03 38.82 2.83
C ARG A 992 5.04 39.96 2.67
N ILE A 993 5.50 40.21 1.44
CA ILE A 993 6.48 41.26 1.15
C ILE A 993 5.88 42.67 1.33
N LYS A 994 4.63 42.87 0.88
CA LYS A 994 3.93 44.15 1.05
C LYS A 994 3.64 44.48 2.51
N GLY A 995 3.44 43.47 3.36
CA GLY A 995 3.20 43.64 4.79
C GLY A 995 4.48 43.94 5.61
N GLU A 996 5.67 43.88 5.01
CA GLU A 996 6.93 44.10 5.73
C GLU A 996 7.32 45.59 5.72
N GLU A 997 7.09 46.28 6.84
CA GLU A 997 7.30 47.74 6.98
C GLU A 997 8.75 48.19 6.73
N SER A 998 9.71 47.28 6.85
CA SER A 998 11.14 47.55 6.58
C SER A 998 11.44 47.74 5.08
N LEU A 999 10.57 47.26 4.18
CA LEU A 999 10.78 47.24 2.73
C LEU A 999 10.08 48.43 2.05
N LYS A 1000 10.71 49.61 2.14
CA LYS A 1000 10.11 50.90 1.74
C LYS A 1000 10.03 51.18 0.23
N ASN A 1001 10.74 50.44 -0.62
CA ASN A 1001 10.76 50.67 -2.06
C ASN A 1001 10.78 49.35 -2.85
N VAL A 1002 10.44 49.43 -4.14
CA VAL A 1002 10.35 48.27 -5.05
C VAL A 1002 11.66 47.50 -5.14
N GLU A 1003 12.80 48.19 -5.10
CA GLU A 1003 14.11 47.54 -5.18
C GLU A 1003 14.40 46.67 -3.95
N ALA A 1004 14.11 47.18 -2.75
CA ALA A 1004 14.22 46.43 -1.51
C ALA A 1004 13.24 45.24 -1.49
N GLN A 1005 12.02 45.42 -1.99
CA GLN A 1005 11.02 44.36 -2.10
C GLN A 1005 11.49 43.25 -3.05
N VAL A 1006 11.91 43.59 -4.27
CA VAL A 1006 12.44 42.62 -5.25
C VAL A 1006 13.68 41.92 -4.69
N SER A 1007 14.60 42.65 -4.08
CA SER A 1007 15.80 42.07 -3.48
C SER A 1007 15.47 41.08 -2.35
N SER A 1008 14.48 41.40 -1.51
CA SER A 1008 13.98 40.50 -0.47
C SER A 1008 13.34 39.25 -1.06
N MET A 1009 12.53 39.38 -2.13
CA MET A 1009 11.91 38.25 -2.82
C MET A 1009 12.96 37.27 -3.37
N PHE A 1010 14.02 37.77 -3.99
CA PHE A 1010 15.12 36.93 -4.50
C PHE A 1010 15.87 36.23 -3.37
N ARG A 1011 16.13 36.92 -2.25
CA ARG A 1011 16.76 36.29 -1.08
C ARG A 1011 15.87 35.18 -0.51
N ILE A 1012 14.57 35.41 -0.36
CA ILE A 1012 13.63 34.42 0.21
C ILE A 1012 13.46 33.21 -0.71
N ALA A 1013 13.28 33.41 -2.02
CA ALA A 1013 13.00 32.33 -2.96
C ALA A 1013 14.27 31.58 -3.40
N LEU A 1014 15.36 32.32 -3.69
CA LEU A 1014 16.57 31.79 -4.33
C LEU A 1014 17.79 31.74 -3.40
N ASN A 1015 17.71 32.31 -2.20
CA ASN A 1015 18.81 32.38 -1.24
C ASN A 1015 20.06 33.11 -1.78
N ARG A 1016 19.85 34.10 -2.65
CA ARG A 1016 20.88 35.01 -3.16
C ARG A 1016 20.29 36.39 -3.41
N ALA A 1017 21.14 37.42 -3.51
CA ALA A 1017 20.72 38.72 -3.98
C ALA A 1017 20.26 38.65 -5.45
N ALA A 1018 19.33 39.54 -5.82
CA ALA A 1018 19.01 39.81 -7.21
C ALA A 1018 20.21 40.50 -7.88
N THR A 1019 20.48 40.14 -9.12
CA THR A 1019 21.46 40.87 -9.94
C THR A 1019 20.88 42.22 -10.38
N PRO A 1020 21.73 43.21 -10.76
CA PRO A 1020 21.25 44.49 -11.27
C PRO A 1020 20.27 44.36 -12.45
N ASP A 1021 20.53 43.43 -13.36
CA ASP A 1021 19.67 43.16 -14.52
C ASP A 1021 18.31 42.58 -14.11
N GLU A 1022 18.29 41.68 -13.13
CA GLU A 1022 17.04 41.12 -12.57
C GLU A 1022 16.21 42.19 -11.85
N ILE A 1023 16.86 43.11 -11.11
CA ILE A 1023 16.18 44.24 -10.47
C ILE A 1023 15.57 45.16 -11.52
N ASN A 1024 16.34 45.53 -12.54
CA ASN A 1024 15.88 46.40 -13.63
C ASN A 1024 14.75 45.76 -14.43
N GLY A 1025 14.86 44.47 -14.76
CA GLY A 1025 13.83 43.71 -15.45
C GLY A 1025 12.53 43.61 -14.63
N ALA A 1026 12.63 43.34 -13.32
CA ALA A 1026 11.46 43.30 -12.44
C ALA A 1026 10.77 44.67 -12.32
N LYS A 1027 11.55 45.76 -12.20
CA LYS A 1027 11.02 47.14 -12.20
C LYS A 1027 10.27 47.45 -13.50
N ALA A 1028 10.86 47.12 -14.65
CA ALA A 1028 10.24 47.32 -15.95
C ALA A 1028 8.93 46.53 -16.09
N PHE A 1029 8.92 45.26 -15.64
CA PHE A 1029 7.72 44.42 -15.63
C PHE A 1029 6.61 45.02 -14.77
N LEU A 1030 6.92 45.50 -13.56
CA LEU A 1030 5.92 46.11 -12.67
C LEU A 1030 5.31 47.38 -13.28
N VAL A 1031 6.12 48.22 -13.94
CA VAL A 1031 5.64 49.43 -14.63
C VAL A 1031 4.69 49.07 -15.77
N ASP A 1032 5.04 48.09 -16.61
CA ASP A 1032 4.15 47.65 -17.70
C ASP A 1032 2.88 46.96 -17.16
N ALA A 1033 3.01 46.17 -16.09
CA ALA A 1033 1.87 45.52 -15.42
C ALA A 1033 0.90 46.56 -14.83
N ASP A 1034 1.39 47.61 -14.18
CA ASP A 1034 0.55 48.71 -13.67
C ASP A 1034 -0.13 49.46 -14.82
N ALA A 1035 0.60 49.77 -15.89
CA ALA A 1035 0.02 50.40 -17.08
C ALA A 1035 -1.04 49.51 -17.74
N HIS A 1036 -0.80 48.20 -17.81
CA HIS A 1036 -1.78 47.23 -18.28
C HIS A 1036 -3.00 47.14 -17.37
N ALA A 1037 -2.83 47.06 -16.05
CA ALA A 1037 -3.92 47.03 -15.08
C ALA A 1037 -4.80 48.28 -15.17
N VAL A 1038 -4.19 49.46 -15.35
CA VAL A 1038 -4.92 50.72 -15.60
C VAL A 1038 -5.73 50.63 -16.89
N ARG A 1039 -5.13 50.18 -18.00
CA ARG A 1039 -5.83 49.98 -19.29
C ARG A 1039 -7.01 49.03 -19.16
N VAL A 1040 -6.81 47.88 -18.51
CA VAL A 1040 -7.87 46.88 -18.28
C VAL A 1040 -8.97 47.44 -17.39
N LYS A 1041 -8.63 48.16 -16.31
CA LYS A 1041 -9.62 48.80 -15.45
C LYS A 1041 -10.43 49.85 -16.20
N SER A 1042 -9.79 50.68 -17.01
CA SER A 1042 -10.47 51.66 -17.87
C SER A 1042 -11.37 50.99 -18.90
N ALA A 1043 -10.90 49.92 -19.54
CA ALA A 1043 -11.72 49.13 -20.47
C ALA A 1043 -12.92 48.50 -19.77
N LEU A 1044 -12.73 47.92 -18.58
CA LEU A 1044 -13.80 47.34 -17.76
C LEU A 1044 -14.85 48.38 -17.36
N LEU A 1045 -14.41 49.57 -16.92
CA LEU A 1045 -15.33 50.67 -16.61
C LEU A 1045 -16.14 51.09 -17.83
N LYS A 1046 -15.48 51.26 -18.99
CA LYS A 1046 -16.14 51.60 -20.24
C LYS A 1046 -17.15 50.52 -20.68
N THR A 1047 -16.75 49.25 -20.64
CA THR A 1047 -17.65 48.13 -20.97
C THR A 1047 -18.83 48.05 -20.01
N ASN A 1048 -18.64 48.32 -18.71
CA ASN A 1048 -19.74 48.36 -17.75
C ASN A 1048 -20.71 49.54 -18.02
N GLU A 1049 -20.20 50.70 -18.44
CA GLU A 1049 -21.02 51.82 -18.88
C GLU A 1049 -21.80 51.49 -20.16
N GLU A 1050 -21.16 50.83 -21.13
CA GLU A 1050 -21.81 50.34 -22.36
C GLU A 1050 -22.92 49.33 -22.04
N ILE A 1051 -22.66 48.37 -21.15
CA ILE A 1051 -23.68 47.41 -20.66
C ILE A 1051 -24.86 48.19 -20.07
N LYS A 1052 -24.60 49.12 -19.15
CA LYS A 1052 -25.65 49.93 -18.50
C LYS A 1052 -26.45 50.76 -19.52
N HIS A 1053 -25.78 51.30 -20.54
CA HIS A 1053 -26.42 52.05 -21.61
C HIS A 1053 -27.32 51.15 -22.48
N ILE A 1054 -26.82 49.98 -22.89
CA ILE A 1054 -27.58 49.00 -23.67
C ILE A 1054 -28.77 48.47 -22.86
N GLU A 1055 -28.61 48.22 -21.57
CA GLU A 1055 -29.70 47.83 -20.67
C GLU A 1055 -30.78 48.91 -20.56
N ALA A 1056 -30.39 50.19 -20.50
CA ALA A 1056 -31.33 51.31 -20.52
C ALA A 1056 -32.07 51.41 -21.87
N GLN A 1057 -31.37 51.23 -22.99
CA GLN A 1057 -31.99 51.18 -24.33
C GLN A 1057 -32.97 50.01 -24.49
N LEU A 1058 -32.58 48.82 -24.03
CA LEU A 1058 -33.44 47.64 -24.00
C LEU A 1058 -34.69 47.88 -23.14
N THR A 1059 -34.54 48.56 -22.00
CA THR A 1059 -35.67 48.91 -21.13
C THR A 1059 -36.60 49.91 -21.81
N ALA A 1060 -36.07 50.95 -22.45
CA ALA A 1060 -36.83 51.95 -23.19
C ALA A 1060 -37.60 51.37 -24.40
N LEU A 1061 -37.04 50.35 -25.07
CA LEU A 1061 -37.70 49.61 -26.14
C LEU A 1061 -38.76 48.63 -25.62
N ARG A 1062 -38.50 47.99 -24.48
CA ARG A 1062 -39.37 46.96 -23.91
C ARG A 1062 -40.57 47.53 -23.17
N GLU A 1063 -40.44 48.67 -22.48
CA GLU A 1063 -41.52 49.21 -21.65
C GLU A 1063 -42.78 49.66 -22.41
N PRO A 1064 -42.71 50.29 -23.59
CA PRO A 1064 -43.90 50.56 -24.41
C PRO A 1064 -44.61 49.28 -24.84
N LEU A 1065 -43.85 48.26 -25.25
CA LEU A 1065 -44.36 46.94 -25.64
C LEU A 1065 -44.98 46.20 -24.45
N ARG A 1066 -44.34 46.29 -23.27
CA ARG A 1066 -44.83 45.75 -22.01
C ARG A 1066 -46.14 46.41 -21.60
N LYS A 1067 -46.25 47.74 -21.72
CA LYS A 1067 -47.50 48.47 -21.48
C LYS A 1067 -48.59 48.03 -22.46
N GLN A 1068 -48.33 47.97 -23.77
CA GLN A 1068 -49.30 47.47 -24.75
C GLN A 1068 -49.76 46.03 -24.47
N LEU A 1069 -48.82 45.14 -24.12
CA LEU A 1069 -49.13 43.76 -23.76
C LEU A 1069 -49.94 43.66 -22.46
N LEU A 1070 -49.71 44.55 -21.49
CA LEU A 1070 -50.49 44.60 -20.25
C LEU A 1070 -51.90 45.16 -20.47
N THR A 1071 -52.08 46.17 -21.35
CA THR A 1071 -53.41 46.69 -21.73
C THR A 1071 -54.22 45.64 -22.51
N ASN A 1072 -53.57 44.89 -23.42
CA ASN A 1072 -54.21 43.76 -24.12
C ASN A 1072 -54.50 42.57 -23.18
N ARG A 1073 -53.84 42.51 -22.03
CA ARG A 1073 -54.07 41.47 -21.00
C ARG A 1073 -55.16 41.87 -20.00
N SER A 1074 -55.45 43.16 -19.81
CA SER A 1074 -56.59 43.61 -19.00
C SER A 1074 -57.95 43.41 -19.67
N GLU A 1075 -57.99 43.27 -21.01
CA GLU A 1075 -59.22 42.96 -21.76
C GLU A 1075 -59.50 41.45 -21.91
N SER A 1076 -58.62 40.58 -21.42
CA SER A 1076 -58.77 39.12 -21.47
C SER A 1076 -58.67 38.42 -20.11
N GLN A 1077 -58.92 39.15 -19.00
CA GLN A 1077 -59.00 38.57 -17.66
C GLN A 1077 -60.41 38.08 -17.34
N ASN A 1078 -60.68 36.82 -17.68
CA ASN A 1078 -61.55 35.96 -16.88
C ASN A 1078 -61.19 34.49 -17.10
N SER A 1079 -60.13 34.04 -16.43
CA SER A 1079 -60.07 32.65 -15.93
C SER A 1079 -59.05 32.57 -14.81
N ALA A 1080 -59.55 32.45 -13.58
CA ALA A 1080 -58.75 31.96 -12.47
C ALA A 1080 -58.39 30.50 -12.77
N VAL A 1081 -57.11 30.23 -13.04
CA VAL A 1081 -56.62 28.85 -13.09
C VAL A 1081 -56.55 28.35 -11.65
N THR A 1082 -57.52 27.50 -11.29
CA THR A 1082 -57.56 26.72 -10.06
C THR A 1082 -56.53 25.59 -10.13
N GLY A 1083 -55.26 25.94 -9.95
CA GLY A 1083 -54.18 24.98 -9.73
C GLY A 1083 -54.07 24.55 -8.26
N PRO A 1084 -53.39 23.43 -7.98
CA PRO A 1084 -53.07 23.04 -6.60
C PRO A 1084 -52.22 24.12 -5.93
N LYS A 1085 -52.55 24.47 -4.68
CA LYS A 1085 -51.75 25.41 -3.89
C LYS A 1085 -50.42 24.73 -3.51
N PRO A 1086 -49.26 25.38 -3.71
CA PRO A 1086 -47.98 24.81 -3.32
C PRO A 1086 -47.91 24.60 -1.80
N PHE A 1087 -47.13 23.61 -1.37
CA PHE A 1087 -46.84 23.38 0.05
C PHE A 1087 -45.80 24.38 0.59
N ALA A 1088 -44.75 24.63 -0.21
CA ALA A 1088 -43.75 25.65 -0.01
C ALA A 1088 -43.38 26.24 -1.37
N ALA A 1089 -43.05 27.53 -1.42
CA ALA A 1089 -42.67 28.23 -2.64
C ALA A 1089 -41.63 29.32 -2.36
N TRP A 1090 -40.58 29.37 -3.17
CA TRP A 1090 -39.53 30.39 -3.04
C TRP A 1090 -39.48 31.25 -4.30
N ASP A 1091 -39.57 32.56 -4.11
CA ASP A 1091 -39.18 33.55 -5.10
C ASP A 1091 -37.89 34.18 -4.61
N PHE A 1092 -36.77 33.80 -5.24
CA PHE A 1092 -35.46 34.25 -4.81
C PHE A 1092 -35.23 35.76 -5.03
N SER A 1093 -36.10 36.46 -5.78
CA SER A 1093 -36.10 37.92 -5.78
C SER A 1093 -36.48 38.54 -4.42
N GLN A 1094 -37.21 37.78 -3.59
CA GLN A 1094 -37.64 38.15 -2.24
C GLN A 1094 -36.76 37.52 -1.14
N GLY A 1095 -35.67 36.86 -1.53
CA GLY A 1095 -34.73 36.19 -0.62
C GLY A 1095 -35.05 34.70 -0.37
N PRO A 1096 -34.40 34.06 0.62
CA PRO A 1096 -34.49 32.61 0.84
C PRO A 1096 -35.73 32.19 1.65
N LYS A 1097 -36.63 33.13 1.97
CA LYS A 1097 -37.82 32.86 2.75
C LYS A 1097 -38.91 32.24 1.86
N ASP A 1098 -39.43 31.10 2.28
CA ASP A 1098 -40.67 30.55 1.73
C ASP A 1098 -41.82 31.56 1.84
N GLN A 1099 -42.52 31.79 0.71
CA GLN A 1099 -43.66 32.69 0.61
C GLN A 1099 -44.88 32.23 1.41
N LEU A 1100 -44.96 30.93 1.73
CA LEU A 1100 -46.03 30.34 2.53
C LEU A 1100 -45.64 30.14 4.00
N GLY A 1101 -44.38 30.41 4.36
CA GLY A 1101 -43.87 30.35 5.73
C GLY A 1101 -43.65 28.95 6.30
N GLN A 1102 -43.75 27.89 5.50
CA GLN A 1102 -43.66 26.49 5.97
C GLN A 1102 -42.24 25.93 5.90
N ALA A 1103 -41.38 26.42 5.00
CA ALA A 1103 -40.04 25.89 4.77
C ALA A 1103 -38.99 26.97 4.43
N HIS A 1104 -38.74 27.95 5.31
CA HIS A 1104 -37.67 28.91 5.09
C HIS A 1104 -36.29 28.24 4.93
N LEU A 1105 -35.47 28.72 3.98
CA LEU A 1105 -34.16 28.13 3.67
C LEU A 1105 -33.02 28.83 4.41
N SER A 1106 -32.05 28.05 4.89
CA SER A 1106 -30.70 28.48 5.24
C SER A 1106 -29.75 28.20 4.08
N LEU A 1107 -28.96 29.20 3.68
CA LEU A 1107 -27.93 29.06 2.65
C LEU A 1107 -26.64 28.51 3.28
N GLU A 1108 -26.09 27.45 2.71
CA GLU A 1108 -24.92 26.74 3.24
C GLU A 1108 -23.85 26.55 2.16
N GLY A 1109 -22.59 26.38 2.58
CA GLY A 1109 -21.49 25.99 1.69
C GLY A 1109 -21.13 27.00 0.59
N GLY A 1110 -21.52 28.27 0.74
CA GLY A 1110 -21.27 29.33 -0.25
C GLY A 1110 -22.44 29.60 -1.20
N ALA A 1111 -23.61 29.00 -0.97
CA ALA A 1111 -24.84 29.34 -1.68
C ALA A 1111 -25.17 30.83 -1.48
N LYS A 1112 -25.53 31.52 -2.56
CA LYS A 1112 -25.87 32.94 -2.55
C LYS A 1112 -27.07 33.19 -3.45
N ILE A 1113 -27.78 34.27 -3.17
CA ILE A 1113 -28.83 34.78 -4.04
C ILE A 1113 -28.25 35.93 -4.85
N GLU A 1114 -28.29 35.81 -6.17
CA GLU A 1114 -27.87 36.85 -7.10
C GLU A 1114 -29.04 37.18 -8.03
N GLY A 1115 -29.46 38.46 -8.02
CA GLY A 1115 -30.67 38.88 -8.71
C GLY A 1115 -31.90 38.13 -8.20
N SER A 1116 -32.56 37.39 -9.09
CA SER A 1116 -33.74 36.57 -8.77
C SER A 1116 -33.45 35.07 -8.72
N ALA A 1117 -32.18 34.65 -8.54
CA ALA A 1117 -31.76 33.25 -8.59
C ALA A 1117 -30.95 32.83 -7.38
N LEU A 1118 -31.18 31.59 -6.92
CA LEU A 1118 -30.28 30.89 -6.00
C LEU A 1118 -29.13 30.28 -6.80
N VAL A 1119 -27.91 30.73 -6.54
CA VAL A 1119 -26.69 30.29 -7.24
C VAL A 1119 -25.96 29.26 -6.40
N LEU A 1120 -25.72 28.09 -7.01
CA LEU A 1120 -25.04 26.94 -6.41
C LEU A 1120 -23.78 26.59 -7.23
N ASP A 1121 -22.73 26.09 -6.58
CA ASP A 1121 -21.43 25.78 -7.17
C ASP A 1121 -21.28 24.33 -7.68
N GLY A 1122 -22.35 23.53 -7.53
CA GLY A 1122 -22.38 22.12 -7.91
C GLY A 1122 -21.48 21.18 -7.09
N LYS A 1123 -20.86 21.67 -6.01
CA LYS A 1123 -19.93 20.89 -5.17
C LYS A 1123 -20.31 20.89 -3.69
N ARG A 1124 -20.46 22.07 -3.10
CA ARG A 1124 -20.67 22.23 -1.65
C ARG A 1124 -21.76 23.24 -1.29
N ALA A 1125 -22.16 24.11 -2.21
CA ALA A 1125 -23.21 25.09 -1.98
C ALA A 1125 -24.60 24.44 -2.11
N PHE A 1126 -25.43 24.58 -1.08
CA PHE A 1126 -26.82 24.15 -1.09
C PHE A 1126 -27.67 25.05 -0.19
N ALA A 1127 -28.99 25.00 -0.37
CA ALA A 1127 -29.95 25.63 0.52
C ALA A 1127 -30.80 24.56 1.19
N ARG A 1128 -31.07 24.70 2.49
CA ARG A 1128 -31.74 23.67 3.29
C ARG A 1128 -32.83 24.28 4.17
N SER A 1129 -34.00 23.65 4.23
CA SER A 1129 -35.05 24.01 5.19
C SER A 1129 -34.87 23.28 6.51
N GLN A 1130 -35.62 23.70 7.53
CA GLN A 1130 -35.86 22.83 8.68
C GLN A 1130 -36.62 21.55 8.27
N PRO A 1131 -36.54 20.46 9.06
CA PRO A 1131 -37.31 19.24 8.82
C PRO A 1131 -38.81 19.52 8.68
N LEU A 1132 -39.45 18.90 7.67
CA LEU A 1132 -40.88 19.07 7.44
C LEU A 1132 -41.69 18.38 8.53
N ALA A 1133 -42.71 19.06 9.06
CA ALA A 1133 -43.55 18.57 10.16
C ALA A 1133 -44.52 17.45 9.75
N LYS A 1134 -44.64 17.12 8.46
CA LYS A 1134 -45.56 16.11 7.92
C LYS A 1134 -44.82 15.19 6.94
N ARG A 1135 -45.17 13.91 6.95
CA ARG A 1135 -44.70 12.94 5.98
C ARG A 1135 -45.41 13.17 4.64
N ILE A 1136 -44.64 13.29 3.56
CA ILE A 1136 -45.16 13.52 2.21
C ILE A 1136 -45.19 12.18 1.45
N ARG A 1137 -46.34 11.82 0.88
CA ARG A 1137 -46.51 10.61 0.05
C ARG A 1137 -46.58 11.01 -1.44
N ASP A 1138 -47.64 11.76 -1.79
CA ASP A 1138 -47.85 12.27 -3.15
C ASP A 1138 -47.34 13.71 -3.22
N LYS A 1139 -46.58 14.03 -4.26
CA LYS A 1139 -45.91 15.32 -4.37
C LYS A 1139 -45.51 15.65 -5.79
N THR A 1140 -45.38 16.95 -6.04
CA THR A 1140 -44.71 17.48 -7.22
C THR A 1140 -43.49 18.26 -6.74
N LEU A 1141 -42.32 17.92 -7.27
CA LEU A 1141 -41.12 18.74 -7.15
C LEU A 1141 -41.03 19.59 -8.42
N GLU A 1142 -40.83 20.89 -8.28
CA GLU A 1142 -40.81 21.84 -9.41
C GLU A 1142 -39.71 22.88 -9.23
N ALA A 1143 -38.98 23.19 -10.30
CA ALA A 1143 -37.95 24.22 -10.31
C ALA A 1143 -37.72 24.83 -11.70
N TRP A 1144 -37.35 26.10 -11.73
CA TRP A 1144 -36.74 26.75 -12.89
C TRP A 1144 -35.21 26.70 -12.73
N VAL A 1145 -34.54 26.05 -13.67
CA VAL A 1145 -33.11 25.75 -13.56
C VAL A 1145 -32.37 26.23 -14.80
N GLN A 1146 -31.30 26.99 -14.59
CA GLN A 1146 -30.29 27.27 -15.61
C GLN A 1146 -28.99 26.60 -15.20
N LEU A 1147 -28.41 25.81 -16.10
CA LEU A 1147 -27.16 25.09 -15.88
C LEU A 1147 -26.00 25.96 -16.36
N SER A 1148 -24.90 25.94 -15.63
CA SER A 1148 -23.65 26.59 -16.08
C SER A 1148 -22.92 25.78 -17.14
N ASP A 1149 -23.18 24.48 -17.21
CA ASP A 1149 -22.59 23.52 -18.14
C ASP A 1149 -23.59 22.40 -18.43
N LEU A 1150 -23.74 21.98 -19.68
CA LEU A 1150 -24.60 20.84 -20.06
C LEU A 1150 -23.93 19.49 -19.78
N ASP A 1151 -22.62 19.44 -19.61
CA ASP A 1151 -21.86 18.23 -19.33
C ASP A 1151 -21.63 17.98 -17.83
N GLN A 1152 -22.13 18.87 -16.96
CA GLN A 1152 -22.12 18.67 -15.51
C GLN A 1152 -22.94 17.43 -15.10
N LYS A 1153 -22.49 16.69 -14.09
CA LYS A 1153 -23.08 15.41 -13.66
C LYS A 1153 -23.44 15.40 -12.17
N GLY A 1154 -24.50 14.67 -11.84
CA GLY A 1154 -24.81 14.26 -10.45
C GLY A 1154 -25.30 15.38 -9.52
N GLY A 1155 -25.76 16.50 -10.05
CA GLY A 1155 -26.32 17.60 -9.27
C GLY A 1155 -27.81 17.39 -8.97
N GLY A 1156 -28.20 17.51 -7.70
CA GLY A 1156 -29.60 17.59 -7.28
C GLY A 1156 -30.11 19.04 -7.29
N VAL A 1157 -31.22 19.28 -7.98
CA VAL A 1157 -31.86 20.61 -8.08
C VAL A 1157 -32.71 20.89 -6.85
N ILE A 1158 -33.55 19.92 -6.49
CA ILE A 1158 -34.42 19.97 -5.30
C ILE A 1158 -34.62 18.53 -4.83
N THR A 1159 -34.46 18.31 -3.52
CA THR A 1159 -34.52 16.98 -2.91
C THR A 1159 -35.36 17.02 -1.64
N VAL A 1160 -36.26 16.05 -1.49
CA VAL A 1160 -36.94 15.75 -0.23
C VAL A 1160 -36.44 14.40 0.26
N GLN A 1161 -35.89 14.34 1.47
CA GLN A 1161 -35.28 13.13 2.02
C GLN A 1161 -35.62 12.90 3.50
N THR A 1162 -35.50 11.65 3.94
CA THR A 1162 -35.57 11.29 5.36
C THR A 1162 -34.35 11.81 6.14
N LEU A 1163 -34.49 12.00 7.45
CA LEU A 1163 -33.44 12.57 8.30
C LEU A 1163 -32.16 11.70 8.36
N ASP A 1164 -32.29 10.40 8.12
CA ASP A 1164 -31.17 9.46 8.01
C ASP A 1164 -30.53 9.44 6.60
N GLY A 1165 -31.09 10.19 5.64
CA GLY A 1165 -30.63 10.26 4.25
C GLY A 1165 -30.84 8.98 3.45
N VAL A 1166 -31.61 8.01 3.97
CA VAL A 1166 -31.77 6.69 3.34
C VAL A 1166 -32.81 6.72 2.21
N LEU A 1167 -33.93 7.43 2.40
CA LEU A 1167 -34.98 7.58 1.39
C LEU A 1167 -35.01 9.02 0.90
N PHE A 1168 -34.98 9.21 -0.41
CA PHE A 1168 -35.09 10.54 -1.02
C PHE A 1168 -35.76 10.49 -2.39
N ASP A 1169 -36.39 11.60 -2.74
CA ASP A 1169 -36.92 11.89 -4.08
C ASP A 1169 -36.35 13.24 -4.53
N SER A 1170 -35.82 13.30 -5.75
CA SER A 1170 -35.09 14.47 -6.24
C SER A 1170 -35.31 14.73 -7.74
N ILE A 1171 -35.20 15.99 -8.14
CA ILE A 1171 -34.93 16.35 -9.55
C ILE A 1171 -33.41 16.35 -9.72
N VAL A 1172 -32.89 15.46 -10.56
CA VAL A 1172 -31.43 15.37 -10.82
C VAL A 1172 -31.11 15.56 -12.29
N TYR A 1173 -29.89 16.03 -12.56
CA TYR A 1173 -29.36 16.21 -13.91
C TYR A 1173 -28.15 15.31 -14.17
N ALA A 1174 -28.19 14.59 -15.30
CA ALA A 1174 -27.09 13.77 -15.81
C ALA A 1174 -26.49 12.78 -14.78
N GLU A 1175 -27.36 12.19 -13.95
CA GLU A 1175 -26.96 11.24 -12.89
C GLU A 1175 -26.60 9.86 -13.49
N SER A 1176 -27.55 9.19 -14.15
CA SER A 1176 -27.32 7.90 -14.84
C SER A 1176 -27.26 8.03 -16.37
N GLN A 1177 -27.88 9.06 -16.95
CA GLN A 1177 -27.94 9.32 -18.38
C GLN A 1177 -27.42 10.73 -18.70
N GLY A 1178 -26.32 10.82 -19.46
CA GLY A 1178 -25.69 12.09 -19.79
C GLY A 1178 -26.61 13.05 -20.55
N ARG A 1179 -26.65 14.31 -20.10
CA ARG A 1179 -27.50 15.40 -20.60
C ARG A 1179 -29.01 15.17 -20.46
N SER A 1180 -29.46 14.36 -19.50
CA SER A 1180 -30.89 14.10 -19.28
C SER A 1180 -31.34 14.53 -17.88
N TRP A 1181 -32.61 14.93 -17.76
CA TRP A 1181 -33.29 15.13 -16.47
C TRP A 1181 -33.86 13.81 -15.97
N LEU A 1182 -33.76 13.52 -14.67
CA LEU A 1182 -34.16 12.23 -14.09
C LEU A 1182 -34.83 12.42 -12.73
N ALA A 1183 -35.59 11.43 -12.29
CA ALA A 1183 -36.10 11.31 -10.92
C ALA A 1183 -35.09 10.57 -10.04
N GLY A 1184 -34.29 11.28 -9.26
CA GLY A 1184 -33.26 10.69 -8.39
C GLY A 1184 -33.86 10.08 -7.13
N SER A 1185 -33.51 8.83 -6.81
CA SER A 1185 -34.05 8.11 -5.64
C SER A 1185 -33.20 6.91 -5.16
N GLU A 1186 -33.05 6.76 -3.84
CA GLU A 1186 -32.36 5.68 -3.08
C GLU A 1186 -31.11 5.05 -3.73
N ASN A 1187 -30.14 5.87 -4.13
CA ASN A 1187 -28.89 5.40 -4.79
C ASN A 1187 -29.16 4.60 -6.08
N HIS A 1188 -30.00 5.14 -6.95
CA HIS A 1188 -30.40 4.57 -8.24
C HIS A 1188 -31.31 3.33 -8.17
N LYS A 1189 -31.84 2.98 -6.99
CA LYS A 1189 -32.76 1.83 -6.86
C LYS A 1189 -34.12 2.06 -7.52
N ARG A 1190 -34.59 3.31 -7.60
CA ARG A 1190 -35.84 3.69 -8.31
C ARG A 1190 -35.62 4.75 -9.41
N THR A 1191 -34.36 5.06 -9.74
CA THR A 1191 -34.02 6.03 -10.80
C THR A 1191 -34.04 5.35 -12.17
N ASP A 1192 -35.21 5.25 -12.79
CA ASP A 1192 -35.32 4.95 -14.22
C ASP A 1192 -35.32 6.25 -15.05
N GLY A 1193 -34.73 6.19 -16.24
CA GLY A 1193 -34.74 7.32 -17.16
C GLY A 1193 -36.11 7.50 -17.80
N PHE A 1194 -36.54 8.75 -17.98
CA PHE A 1194 -37.79 9.03 -18.68
C PHE A 1194 -37.70 8.79 -20.20
N ASP A 1195 -36.54 8.44 -20.77
CA ASP A 1195 -36.31 8.43 -22.23
C ASP A 1195 -36.65 9.79 -22.92
N GLY A 1196 -36.55 10.88 -22.16
CA GLY A 1196 -36.79 12.24 -22.65
C GLY A 1196 -35.65 12.74 -23.55
N PRO A 1197 -35.90 13.79 -24.37
CA PRO A 1197 -34.86 14.38 -25.19
C PRO A 1197 -33.73 14.96 -24.33
N LYS A 1198 -32.48 14.79 -24.78
CA LYS A 1198 -31.30 15.40 -24.14
C LYS A 1198 -31.45 16.91 -24.06
N GLU A 1199 -31.06 17.48 -22.92
CA GLU A 1199 -31.13 18.91 -22.64
C GLU A 1199 -30.13 19.69 -23.52
N LYS A 1200 -30.59 20.81 -24.06
CA LYS A 1200 -29.83 21.68 -24.98
C LYS A 1200 -30.00 23.16 -24.68
N GLN A 1201 -31.03 23.54 -23.92
CA GLN A 1201 -31.45 24.93 -23.73
C GLN A 1201 -31.14 25.46 -22.34
N ALA A 1202 -30.99 24.57 -21.34
CA ALA A 1202 -30.75 24.96 -19.95
C ALA A 1202 -29.46 25.74 -19.72
N LEU A 1203 -28.53 25.78 -20.69
CA LEU A 1203 -27.35 26.64 -20.66
C LEU A 1203 -27.70 28.11 -20.95
N ASN A 1204 -28.54 28.33 -21.96
CA ASN A 1204 -28.81 29.65 -22.53
C ASN A 1204 -30.02 30.34 -21.89
N LYS A 1205 -30.88 29.57 -21.22
CA LYS A 1205 -32.07 30.08 -20.51
C LYS A 1205 -32.52 29.10 -19.43
N PRO A 1206 -33.20 29.57 -18.37
CA PRO A 1206 -33.84 28.69 -17.41
C PRO A 1206 -34.86 27.76 -18.09
N VAL A 1207 -34.83 26.48 -17.73
CA VAL A 1207 -35.85 25.50 -18.10
C VAL A 1207 -36.68 25.15 -16.87
N HIS A 1208 -37.99 25.03 -17.07
CA HIS A 1208 -38.91 24.61 -16.04
C HIS A 1208 -38.98 23.06 -16.03
N ILE A 1209 -38.64 22.44 -14.92
CA ILE A 1209 -38.74 20.99 -14.70
C ILE A 1209 -39.69 20.72 -13.55
N ALA A 1210 -40.64 19.82 -13.77
CA ALA A 1210 -41.52 19.31 -12.72
C ALA A 1210 -41.53 17.78 -12.74
N ILE A 1211 -41.41 17.14 -11.58
CA ILE A 1211 -41.53 15.68 -11.43
C ILE A 1211 -42.64 15.38 -10.41
N VAL A 1212 -43.66 14.65 -10.87
CA VAL A 1212 -44.82 14.25 -10.09
C VAL A 1212 -44.63 12.83 -9.59
N TYR A 1213 -44.72 12.62 -8.28
CA TYR A 1213 -44.65 11.33 -7.62
C TYR A 1213 -46.01 10.96 -7.06
N HIS A 1214 -46.58 9.86 -7.54
CA HIS A 1214 -47.85 9.31 -7.05
C HIS A 1214 -47.64 8.23 -5.98
N SER A 1215 -48.62 8.04 -5.11
CA SER A 1215 -48.58 7.03 -4.03
C SER A 1215 -48.51 5.59 -4.54
N ASP A 1216 -48.97 5.35 -5.76
CA ASP A 1216 -48.92 4.05 -6.45
C ASP A 1216 -47.54 3.73 -7.05
N GLY A 1217 -46.59 4.65 -6.95
CA GLY A 1217 -45.23 4.52 -7.47
C GLY A 1217 -45.02 5.07 -8.88
N LYS A 1218 -46.06 5.60 -9.53
CA LYS A 1218 -45.93 6.26 -10.85
C LYS A 1218 -45.18 7.59 -10.74
N ILE A 1219 -44.24 7.84 -11.66
CA ILE A 1219 -43.41 9.07 -11.68
C ILE A 1219 -43.50 9.73 -13.05
N ILE A 1220 -43.99 10.97 -13.10
CA ILE A 1220 -44.21 11.70 -14.36
C ILE A 1220 -43.29 12.91 -14.41
N GLY A 1221 -42.41 12.97 -15.42
CA GLY A 1221 -41.57 14.14 -15.70
C GLY A 1221 -42.23 15.12 -16.67
N TYR A 1222 -42.09 16.41 -16.42
CA TYR A 1222 -42.47 17.49 -17.32
C TYR A 1222 -41.32 18.46 -17.54
N ARG A 1223 -41.18 18.94 -18.78
CA ARG A 1223 -40.24 19.98 -19.19
C ARG A 1223 -41.00 21.11 -19.89
N ASN A 1224 -40.91 22.32 -19.35
CA ASN A 1224 -41.62 23.51 -19.83
C ASN A 1224 -43.12 23.24 -20.05
N GLY A 1225 -43.75 22.55 -19.09
CA GLY A 1225 -45.18 22.20 -19.13
C GLY A 1225 -45.58 21.07 -20.09
N LYS A 1226 -44.61 20.41 -20.75
CA LYS A 1226 -44.86 19.25 -21.63
C LYS A 1226 -44.31 17.96 -21.03
N PRO A 1227 -44.94 16.80 -21.23
CA PRO A 1227 -44.40 15.51 -20.78
C PRO A 1227 -42.96 15.29 -21.27
N TYR A 1228 -42.07 14.91 -20.36
CA TYR A 1228 -40.65 14.70 -20.61
C TYR A 1228 -40.38 13.21 -20.80
N GLY A 1229 -40.84 12.64 -21.92
CA GLY A 1229 -40.67 11.22 -22.23
C GLY A 1229 -41.76 10.33 -21.64
N ARG A 1230 -41.39 9.12 -21.20
CA ARG A 1230 -42.25 8.07 -20.63
C ARG A 1230 -42.53 8.35 -19.15
N THR A 1231 -43.60 7.74 -18.64
CA THR A 1231 -44.14 7.91 -17.28
C THR A 1231 -44.12 6.64 -16.47
#